data_AF-A0A7Y8LI18-F1
#
_entry.id   AF-A0A7Y8LI18-F1
#
_cell.length_a   1.000
_cell.length_b   1.000
_cell.length_c   1.000
_cell.angle_alpha   90.00
_cell.angle_beta   90.00
_cell.angle_gamma   90.00
#
_symmetry.space_group_name_H-M   'P 1'
#
loop_
_entity.id
_entity.type
_entity.pdbx_description
1 polymer ?
#
loop_
_entity_poly.entity_id
_entity_poly.type
_entity_poly.pdbx_seq_one_letter_code
_entity_poly.pdbx_strand_id
1 'polypeptide(L)'
;PVEASSRYLAHMAKAWEASGRGPISEHDVVLTVPASFDEEARELTVEAAREAGIENLTLLEEPAAAFYSWIANHLAQSQKTLTDGMTVLVCDVGGGTSDFTIIRVSRVGDRVEFTRTAVGKHLLLGGDNLDLTLAWLVESKLNTALSLRQRSALRRQCSSAKERLLATPGEPSVEITVLGAGASLVGGTLKTSILREEALELALEGFLPFCALQDKPQEDQKSLFRELGLPYVSDPAVTRHLAAFLESSQAPAPDAVLFNGGFFIPEVLRHRVIEVVERWYGKRPLTFENNDLDLAVSVGAAYYSHVRSSGTGVLVRGGLPRTYYLGLDSAPDRLRTVCLVPRGAEAGSTQRLDLENLQLVANKPVSFRLYSSLTRSDDAAGAIVEFDPAALADELHQHAPLEAVIRFGKKIEERLVPVRLGAHLTEIGTLEIFAESKISENRWRLQFELRKKVMAEDRRKMKPAAVIASDAAERAVQAIHDVFERGALAPAELPSRLEQTLALGRNSWPLDVIRRLADAFLDLADGRRKGPDYELRWLNLASLCLRPGFGHPGDDYRIERARRVWAQWMAFPNRVEVETQWWIFWGRVAGGLNKNQQADVYQRLSSTLLPKGKGQRVNASLLREMWRCAASLELLPAGTRTDLGNALVRRLRNNDGGASELWCLARLGARRLFYGPANQVLPPATALRWIEAIAKVEGAAEAIARLGQATGDMVRDLPAASQESVRRMLAQDADLLAVFEGTEPGDLDSMARVFGEELPSGLVLAQE
;
A
#
# COMPACT_ATOMS: atom_id res chain seq x y z
N PRO A 1 9.84 9.83 -1.03
CA PRO A 1 10.26 9.36 0.33
C PRO A 1 11.69 8.85 0.32
N VAL A 2 11.99 7.82 -0.49
CA VAL A 2 13.34 7.26 -0.68
C VAL A 2 14.36 8.36 -0.99
N GLU A 3 14.14 9.18 -2.02
CA GLU A 3 15.03 10.29 -2.37
C GLU A 3 15.25 11.29 -1.20
N ALA A 4 14.21 11.57 -0.41
CA ALA A 4 14.33 12.48 0.73
C ALA A 4 15.17 11.85 1.86
N SER A 5 14.88 10.60 2.23
CA SER A 5 15.65 9.83 3.22
C SER A 5 17.10 9.65 2.78
N SER A 6 17.34 9.33 1.51
CA SER A 6 18.67 9.22 0.90
C SER A 6 19.47 10.52 1.07
N ARG A 7 18.84 11.69 0.87
CA ARG A 7 19.49 12.99 1.11
C ARG A 7 19.86 13.22 2.58
N TYR A 8 19.02 12.81 3.53
CA TYR A 8 19.35 12.89 4.97
C TYR A 8 20.53 11.97 5.31
N LEU A 9 20.51 10.72 4.84
CA LEU A 9 21.58 9.74 5.07
C LEU A 9 22.89 10.17 4.41
N ALA A 10 22.84 10.71 3.19
CA ALA A 10 24.02 11.26 2.51
C ALA A 10 24.60 12.47 3.26
N HIS A 11 23.75 13.28 3.91
CA HIS A 11 24.23 14.36 4.77
C HIS A 11 24.95 13.82 6.02
N MET A 12 24.38 12.80 6.68
CA MET A 12 25.01 12.13 7.82
C MET A 12 26.35 11.48 7.45
N ALA A 13 26.40 10.76 6.32
CA ALA A 13 27.63 10.16 5.80
C ALA A 13 28.72 11.21 5.54
N LYS A 14 28.38 12.32 4.89
CA LYS A 14 29.31 13.43 4.67
C LYS A 14 29.78 14.08 5.96
N ALA A 15 28.90 14.22 6.96
CA ALA A 15 29.28 14.75 8.27
C ALA A 15 30.27 13.82 8.99
N TRP A 16 30.07 12.51 8.89
CA TRP A 16 31.00 11.51 9.42
C TRP A 16 32.37 11.59 8.73
N GLU A 17 32.39 11.63 7.41
CA GLU A 17 33.63 11.76 6.62
C GLU A 17 34.39 13.05 6.95
N ALA A 18 33.67 14.17 7.07
CA ALA A 18 34.25 15.45 7.48
C ALA A 18 34.84 15.43 8.90
N SER A 19 34.45 14.48 9.76
CA SER A 19 35.05 14.28 11.08
C SER A 19 36.42 13.59 11.06
N GLY A 20 36.91 13.16 9.88
CA GLY A 20 38.22 12.56 9.71
C GLY A 20 38.28 11.04 9.97
N ARG A 21 37.12 10.36 9.98
CA ARG A 21 37.00 8.92 10.31
C ARG A 21 37.01 7.99 9.08
N GLY A 22 37.37 8.51 7.91
CA GLY A 22 37.33 7.77 6.64
C GLY A 22 35.94 7.72 5.99
N PRO A 23 35.83 7.16 4.77
CA PRO A 23 34.58 7.04 4.03
C PRO A 23 33.57 6.14 4.77
N ILE A 24 32.28 6.46 4.70
CA ILE A 24 31.24 5.69 5.41
C ILE A 24 31.18 4.22 4.96
N SER A 25 31.56 3.94 3.71
CA SER A 25 31.57 2.61 3.11
C SER A 25 32.57 1.63 3.76
N GLU A 26 33.54 2.13 4.52
CA GLU A 26 34.51 1.31 5.28
C GLU A 26 33.98 0.87 6.65
N HIS A 27 32.80 1.34 7.07
CA HIS A 27 32.24 1.08 8.41
C HIS A 27 30.97 0.24 8.33
N ASP A 28 30.73 -0.56 9.38
CA ASP A 28 29.43 -1.19 9.60
C ASP A 28 28.43 -0.17 10.14
N VAL A 29 27.38 0.10 9.39
CA VAL A 29 26.34 1.07 9.74
C VAL A 29 25.12 0.36 10.29
N VAL A 30 24.73 0.70 11.51
CA VAL A 30 23.43 0.32 12.07
C VAL A 30 22.47 1.48 11.89
N LEU A 31 21.41 1.25 11.12
CA LEU A 31 20.36 2.23 10.87
C LEU A 31 19.09 1.83 11.62
N THR A 32 18.60 2.72 12.46
CA THR A 32 17.42 2.43 13.27
C THR A 32 16.13 2.66 12.51
N VAL A 33 15.12 1.84 12.79
CA VAL A 33 13.78 1.93 12.24
C VAL A 33 12.75 1.72 13.36
N PRO A 34 11.55 2.31 13.29
CA PRO A 34 10.48 1.99 14.22
C PRO A 34 10.24 0.47 14.28
N ALA A 35 9.96 -0.08 15.47
CA ALA A 35 9.86 -1.53 15.66
C ALA A 35 8.81 -2.17 14.75
N SER A 36 7.77 -1.39 14.51
CA SER A 36 6.57 -1.76 13.82
C SER A 36 6.57 -1.39 12.34
N PHE A 37 7.69 -0.88 11.81
CA PHE A 37 7.92 -0.80 10.37
C PHE A 37 7.70 -2.18 9.74
N ASP A 38 6.82 -2.21 8.75
CA ASP A 38 6.66 -3.36 7.89
C ASP A 38 7.89 -3.56 6.99
N GLU A 39 7.92 -4.69 6.31
CA GLU A 39 9.05 -5.02 5.45
C GLU A 39 9.23 -4.01 4.30
N GLU A 40 8.13 -3.43 3.79
CA GLU A 40 8.18 -2.43 2.74
C GLU A 40 8.90 -1.16 3.21
N ALA A 41 8.57 -0.64 4.39
CA ALA A 41 9.22 0.53 4.95
C ALA A 41 10.71 0.26 5.23
N ARG A 42 11.05 -0.97 5.67
CA ARG A 42 12.44 -1.42 5.87
C ARG A 42 13.19 -1.49 4.54
N GLU A 43 12.62 -2.09 3.50
CA GLU A 43 13.24 -2.17 2.17
C GLU A 43 13.47 -0.79 1.55
N LEU A 44 12.48 0.11 1.62
CA LEU A 44 12.62 1.49 1.14
C LEU A 44 13.69 2.27 1.92
N THR A 45 13.86 1.95 3.21
CA THR A 45 14.92 2.53 4.05
C THR A 45 16.29 2.00 3.64
N VAL A 46 16.41 0.71 3.33
CA VAL A 46 17.62 0.09 2.78
C VAL A 46 17.95 0.66 1.40
N GLU A 47 16.96 0.84 0.53
CA GLU A 47 17.12 1.47 -0.78
C GLU A 47 17.67 2.89 -0.64
N ALA A 48 17.08 3.69 0.26
CA ALA A 48 17.55 5.04 0.54
C ALA A 48 19.00 5.08 1.07
N ALA A 49 19.37 4.12 1.92
CA ALA A 49 20.73 3.99 2.43
C ALA A 49 21.74 3.62 1.32
N ARG A 50 21.37 2.70 0.41
CA ARG A 50 22.18 2.33 -0.75
C ARG A 50 22.37 3.51 -1.71
N GLU A 51 21.30 4.27 -1.99
CA GLU A 51 21.40 5.51 -2.78
C GLU A 51 22.34 6.55 -2.14
N ALA A 52 22.47 6.53 -0.81
CA ALA A 52 23.38 7.38 -0.05
C ALA A 52 24.83 6.85 0.03
N GLY A 53 25.14 5.70 -0.58
CA GLY A 53 26.47 5.09 -0.56
C GLY A 53 26.78 4.25 0.69
N ILE A 54 25.75 3.84 1.44
CA ILE A 54 25.89 3.00 2.63
C ILE A 54 25.59 1.55 2.23
N GLU A 55 26.65 0.75 2.01
CA GLU A 55 26.53 -0.64 1.56
C GLU A 55 26.45 -1.64 2.73
N ASN A 56 27.26 -1.44 3.77
CA ASN A 56 27.33 -2.30 4.96
C ASN A 56 26.29 -1.87 6.00
N LEU A 57 25.05 -2.28 5.79
CA LEU A 57 23.89 -1.82 6.56
C LEU A 57 23.27 -2.94 7.41
N THR A 58 22.97 -2.64 8.66
CA THR A 58 22.12 -3.47 9.52
C THR A 58 20.96 -2.63 10.06
N LEU A 59 19.73 -3.13 9.95
CA LEU A 59 18.59 -2.47 10.56
C LEU A 59 18.44 -2.89 12.03
N LEU A 60 18.09 -1.94 12.88
CA LEU A 60 17.79 -2.18 14.29
C LEU A 60 16.50 -1.47 14.69
N GLU A 61 15.65 -2.13 15.46
CA GLU A 61 14.42 -1.49 15.93
C GLU A 61 14.71 -0.44 17.00
N GLU A 62 14.07 0.71 16.91
CA GLU A 62 14.23 1.85 17.83
C GLU A 62 14.06 1.47 19.32
N PRO A 63 12.98 0.79 19.76
CA PRO A 63 12.85 0.40 21.17
C PRO A 63 13.90 -0.63 21.61
N ALA A 64 14.36 -1.49 20.69
CA ALA A 64 15.45 -2.41 20.97
C ALA A 64 16.78 -1.65 21.12
N ALA A 65 17.04 -0.68 20.26
CA ALA A 65 18.18 0.22 20.37
C ALA A 65 18.15 1.01 21.68
N ALA A 66 17.00 1.58 22.05
CA ALA A 66 16.83 2.27 23.33
C ALA A 66 17.15 1.36 24.53
N PHE A 67 16.76 0.09 24.48
CA PHE A 67 17.11 -0.90 25.50
C PHE A 67 18.60 -1.28 25.46
N TYR A 68 19.23 -1.36 24.30
CA TYR A 68 20.67 -1.55 24.17
C TYR A 68 21.48 -0.41 24.78
N SER A 69 21.00 0.83 24.68
CA SER A 69 21.59 1.97 25.39
C SER A 69 21.50 1.79 26.91
N TRP A 70 20.36 1.29 27.39
CA TRP A 70 20.21 1.00 28.82
C TRP A 70 21.19 -0.09 29.26
N ILE A 71 21.34 -1.17 28.49
CA ILE A 71 22.33 -2.22 28.73
C ILE A 71 23.75 -1.63 28.80
N ALA A 72 24.14 -0.85 27.80
CA ALA A 72 25.48 -0.27 27.68
C ALA A 72 25.87 0.57 28.90
N ASN A 73 24.91 1.34 29.42
CA ASN A 73 25.15 2.29 30.49
C ASN A 73 24.94 1.69 31.89
N HIS A 74 24.02 0.75 32.05
CA HIS A 74 23.51 0.35 33.37
C HIS A 74 23.67 -1.13 33.71
N LEU A 75 23.94 -2.02 32.74
CA LEU A 75 23.93 -3.47 33.01
C LEU A 75 24.88 -3.86 34.15
N ALA A 76 26.10 -3.32 34.16
CA ALA A 76 27.11 -3.65 35.18
C ALA A 76 26.67 -3.26 36.60
N GLN A 77 25.91 -2.17 36.74
CA GLN A 77 25.46 -1.64 38.02
C GLN A 77 24.12 -2.26 38.46
N SER A 78 23.28 -2.63 37.49
CA SER A 78 21.92 -3.13 37.68
C SER A 78 21.82 -4.66 37.74
N GLN A 79 22.94 -5.39 37.70
CA GLN A 79 22.90 -6.86 37.75
C GLN A 79 22.17 -7.42 38.99
N LYS A 80 22.18 -6.69 40.11
CA LYS A 80 21.50 -7.12 41.35
C LYS A 80 20.00 -6.86 41.36
N THR A 81 19.52 -5.92 40.55
CA THR A 81 18.08 -5.55 40.46
C THR A 81 17.36 -6.36 39.38
N LEU A 82 18.10 -6.90 38.40
CA LEU A 82 17.60 -7.79 37.38
C LEU A 82 17.36 -9.21 37.93
N THR A 83 16.10 -9.57 38.12
CA THR A 83 15.66 -10.88 38.61
C THR A 83 15.22 -11.80 37.46
N ASP A 84 15.29 -13.11 37.68
CA ASP A 84 14.82 -14.09 36.68
C ASP A 84 13.30 -13.98 36.49
N GLY A 85 12.84 -13.95 35.24
CA GLY A 85 11.44 -13.79 34.88
C GLY A 85 10.93 -12.34 34.85
N MET A 86 11.76 -11.37 35.26
CA MET A 86 11.40 -9.95 35.28
C MET A 86 10.96 -9.46 33.89
N THR A 87 9.91 -8.65 33.84
CA THR A 87 9.41 -8.05 32.60
C THR A 87 9.71 -6.55 32.54
N VAL A 88 10.26 -6.10 31.43
CA VAL A 88 10.52 -4.67 31.14
C VAL A 88 9.64 -4.24 29.98
N LEU A 89 8.77 -3.26 30.22
CA LEU A 89 8.03 -2.56 29.19
C LEU A 89 8.87 -1.41 28.65
N VAL A 90 9.18 -1.42 27.36
CA VAL A 90 9.80 -0.30 26.66
C VAL A 90 8.70 0.54 26.02
N CYS A 91 8.62 1.81 26.41
CA CYS A 91 7.72 2.81 25.88
C CYS A 91 8.53 3.83 25.05
N ASP A 92 8.53 3.66 23.73
CA ASP A 92 9.23 4.54 22.81
C ASP A 92 8.22 5.47 22.12
N VAL A 93 8.20 6.74 22.50
CA VAL A 93 7.27 7.73 21.92
C VAL A 93 8.06 8.93 21.44
N GLY A 94 8.22 9.00 20.11
CA GLY A 94 8.91 10.07 19.42
C GLY A 94 7.99 11.24 19.04
N GLY A 95 8.42 12.00 18.04
CA GLY A 95 7.59 13.05 17.42
C GLY A 95 6.41 12.46 16.64
N GLY A 96 6.68 11.53 15.74
CA GLY A 96 5.66 11.00 14.82
C GLY A 96 5.07 9.64 15.19
N THR A 97 5.72 8.86 16.07
CA THR A 97 5.39 7.44 16.26
C THR A 97 5.49 6.99 17.72
N SER A 98 4.66 6.01 18.08
CA SER A 98 4.69 5.32 19.37
C SER A 98 4.87 3.82 19.16
N ASP A 99 5.89 3.24 19.80
CA ASP A 99 6.20 1.82 19.78
C ASP A 99 6.30 1.26 21.21
N PHE A 100 5.71 0.09 21.42
CA PHE A 100 5.75 -0.62 22.71
C PHE A 100 6.39 -1.99 22.55
N THR A 101 7.25 -2.38 23.48
CA THR A 101 7.91 -3.70 23.46
C THR A 101 7.99 -4.28 24.87
N ILE A 102 7.82 -5.60 25.00
CA ILE A 102 8.11 -6.31 26.27
C ILE A 102 9.39 -7.11 26.11
N ILE A 103 10.31 -6.92 27.06
CA ILE A 103 11.56 -7.67 27.19
C ILE A 103 11.51 -8.45 28.50
N ARG A 104 11.70 -9.76 28.42
CA ARG A 104 11.87 -10.64 29.58
C ARG A 104 13.34 -10.81 29.91
N VAL A 105 13.64 -10.71 31.19
CA VAL A 105 14.95 -11.01 31.76
C VAL A 105 14.98 -12.48 32.15
N SER A 106 16.05 -13.18 31.77
CA SER A 106 16.33 -14.54 32.21
C SER A 106 17.72 -14.62 32.83
N ARG A 107 17.88 -15.41 33.88
CA ARG A 107 19.18 -15.62 34.52
C ARG A 107 19.61 -17.07 34.42
N VAL A 108 20.82 -17.28 33.89
CA VAL A 108 21.49 -18.58 33.89
C VAL A 108 22.79 -18.43 34.68
N GLY A 109 22.73 -18.72 35.98
CA GLY A 109 23.80 -18.40 36.93
C GLY A 109 24.01 -16.88 37.07
N ASP A 110 25.23 -16.42 36.88
CA ASP A 110 25.59 -14.99 36.93
C ASP A 110 25.32 -14.25 35.60
N ARG A 111 24.93 -14.99 34.55
CA ARG A 111 24.65 -14.41 33.24
C ARG A 111 23.20 -13.95 33.17
N VAL A 112 23.01 -12.73 32.68
CA VAL A 112 21.70 -12.16 32.36
C VAL A 112 21.50 -12.26 30.85
N GLU A 113 20.37 -12.81 30.45
CA GLU A 113 19.90 -12.86 29.08
C GLU A 113 18.61 -12.05 28.96
N PHE A 114 18.44 -11.37 27.83
CA PHE A 114 17.24 -10.60 27.53
C PHE A 114 16.55 -11.21 26.32
N THR A 115 15.25 -11.45 26.43
CA THR A 115 14.43 -12.00 25.34
C THR A 115 13.28 -11.06 25.06
N ARG A 116 13.13 -10.62 23.81
CA ARG A 116 11.97 -9.83 23.40
C ARG A 116 10.75 -10.74 23.25
N THR A 117 9.71 -10.54 24.05
CA THR A 117 8.54 -11.44 24.10
C THR A 117 7.33 -10.88 23.37
N ALA A 118 7.18 -9.56 23.25
CA ALA A 118 6.06 -8.94 22.54
C ALA A 118 6.46 -7.59 21.93
N VAL A 119 5.86 -7.25 20.78
CA VAL A 119 6.03 -5.98 20.06
C VAL A 119 4.65 -5.44 19.67
N GLY A 120 4.42 -4.16 19.91
CA GLY A 120 3.17 -3.47 19.64
C GLY A 120 2.95 -3.12 18.16
N LYS A 121 1.76 -2.61 17.85
CA LYS A 121 1.44 -2.08 16.51
C LYS A 121 2.15 -0.75 16.29
N HIS A 122 2.40 -0.39 15.02
CA HIS A 122 2.87 0.96 14.67
C HIS A 122 1.74 1.94 14.88
N LEU A 123 2.02 2.97 15.68
CA LEU A 123 1.08 4.05 15.91
C LEU A 123 1.70 5.32 15.35
N LEU A 124 1.09 5.90 14.31
CA LEU A 124 1.38 7.26 13.88
C LEU A 124 0.76 8.24 14.88
N LEU A 125 1.37 8.30 16.05
CA LEU A 125 0.96 9.05 17.21
C LEU A 125 2.20 9.43 18.02
N GLY A 126 2.38 10.70 18.33
CA GLY A 126 3.50 11.17 19.14
C GLY A 126 3.43 12.65 19.47
N GLY A 127 4.58 13.26 19.74
CA GLY A 127 4.71 14.68 20.08
C GLY A 127 4.18 15.65 19.00
N ASP A 128 4.22 15.28 17.72
CA ASP A 128 3.76 16.10 16.60
C ASP A 128 2.22 16.27 16.63
N ASN A 129 1.51 15.25 17.11
CA ASN A 129 0.06 15.31 17.30
C ASN A 129 -0.30 16.31 18.40
N LEU A 130 0.47 16.33 19.49
CA LEU A 130 0.28 17.32 20.56
C LEU A 130 0.58 18.75 20.07
N ASP A 131 1.60 18.92 19.21
CA ASP A 131 1.90 20.21 18.58
C ASP A 131 0.76 20.68 17.69
N LEU A 132 0.13 19.76 16.96
CA LEU A 132 -1.04 20.05 16.13
C LEU A 132 -2.25 20.44 16.98
N THR A 133 -2.52 19.72 18.08
CA THR A 133 -3.60 20.05 19.02
C THR A 133 -3.39 21.43 19.65
N LEU A 134 -2.15 21.77 20.04
CA LEU A 134 -1.80 23.10 20.54
C LEU A 134 -1.96 24.19 19.47
N ALA A 135 -1.60 23.90 18.22
CA ALA A 135 -1.81 24.83 17.11
C ALA A 135 -3.30 25.12 16.91
N TRP A 136 -4.18 24.11 17.01
CA TRP A 136 -5.63 24.32 16.95
C TRP A 136 -6.17 25.12 18.14
N LEU A 137 -5.67 24.88 19.35
CA LEU A 137 -5.99 25.70 20.51
C LEU A 137 -5.64 27.17 20.26
N VAL A 138 -4.45 27.43 19.71
CA VAL A 138 -4.02 28.79 19.33
C VAL A 138 -4.92 29.38 18.24
N GLU A 139 -5.24 28.63 17.17
CA GLU A 139 -6.16 29.09 16.12
C GLU A 139 -7.54 29.45 16.70
N SER A 140 -8.07 28.63 17.60
CA SER A 140 -9.34 28.87 18.28
C SER A 140 -9.30 30.14 19.13
N LYS A 141 -8.20 30.40 19.86
CA LYS A 141 -8.02 31.61 20.66
C LYS A 141 -7.90 32.87 19.80
N LEU A 142 -7.24 32.77 18.64
CA LEU A 142 -7.07 33.87 17.70
C LEU A 142 -8.35 34.15 16.89
N ASN A 143 -9.29 33.21 16.85
CA ASN A 143 -10.54 33.29 16.11
C ASN A 143 -10.36 33.78 14.65
N THR A 144 -9.31 33.30 13.99
CA THR A 144 -8.91 33.70 12.64
C THR A 144 -8.47 32.50 11.82
N ALA A 145 -8.91 32.44 10.56
CA ALA A 145 -8.44 31.43 9.62
C ALA A 145 -7.00 31.72 9.18
N LEU A 146 -6.08 30.80 9.50
CA LEU A 146 -4.67 30.92 9.12
C LEU A 146 -4.39 30.28 7.75
N SER A 147 -3.50 30.90 6.97
CA SER A 147 -2.97 30.31 5.73
C SER A 147 -2.08 29.09 6.01
N LEU A 148 -1.87 28.23 5.02
CA LEU A 148 -0.98 27.05 5.13
C LEU A 148 0.45 27.40 5.62
N ARG A 149 0.98 28.55 5.19
CA ARG A 149 2.31 29.03 5.61
C ARG A 149 2.30 29.47 7.09
N GLN A 150 1.25 30.18 7.52
CA GLN A 150 1.08 30.57 8.92
C GLN A 150 0.89 29.34 9.81
N ARG A 151 0.09 28.36 9.40
CA ARG A 151 -0.06 27.06 10.09
C ARG A 151 1.25 26.32 10.28
N SER A 152 2.06 26.27 9.22
CA SER A 152 3.37 25.60 9.28
C SER A 152 4.34 26.33 10.22
N ALA A 153 4.30 27.66 10.30
CA ALA A 153 5.10 28.44 11.25
C ALA A 153 4.58 28.31 12.68
N LEU A 154 3.26 28.30 12.85
CA LEU A 154 2.59 28.13 14.14
C LEU A 154 2.96 26.79 14.77
N ARG A 155 2.91 25.68 14.01
CA ARG A 155 3.31 24.35 14.52
C ARG A 155 4.70 24.33 15.15
N ARG A 156 5.68 25.00 14.54
CA ARG A 156 7.04 25.09 15.10
C ARG A 156 7.08 25.89 16.41
N GLN A 157 6.29 26.96 16.52
CA GLN A 157 6.18 27.71 17.77
C GLN A 157 5.47 26.89 18.85
N CYS A 158 4.45 26.12 18.49
CA CYS A 158 3.76 25.21 19.41
C CYS A 158 4.67 24.09 19.92
N SER A 159 5.54 23.51 19.08
CA SER A 159 6.57 22.54 19.53
C SER A 159 7.48 23.13 20.59
N SER A 160 8.05 24.31 20.31
CA SER A 160 8.92 24.99 21.27
C SER A 160 8.19 25.38 22.56
N ALA A 161 6.92 25.80 22.47
CA ALA A 161 6.10 26.12 23.63
C ALA A 161 5.77 24.87 24.47
N LYS A 162 5.39 23.77 23.83
CA LYS A 162 5.15 22.46 24.46
C LYS A 162 6.37 22.03 25.26
N GLU A 163 7.53 21.97 24.61
CA GLU A 163 8.79 21.54 25.23
C GLU A 163 9.12 22.37 26.47
N ARG A 164 9.00 23.70 26.39
CA ARG A 164 9.24 24.61 27.51
C ARG A 164 8.25 24.42 28.67
N LEU A 165 6.94 24.46 28.36
CA LEU A 165 5.87 24.42 29.36
C LEU A 165 5.82 23.08 30.11
N LEU A 166 6.14 21.98 29.43
CA LEU A 166 6.15 20.64 30.02
C LEU A 166 7.46 20.33 30.75
N ALA A 167 8.62 20.77 30.23
CA ALA A 167 9.92 20.43 30.81
C ALA A 167 10.39 21.38 31.93
N THR A 168 9.96 22.64 31.96
CA THR A 168 10.46 23.64 32.93
C THR A 168 9.43 23.96 34.02
N PRO A 169 9.61 23.49 35.26
CA PRO A 169 8.76 23.89 36.37
C PRO A 169 8.84 25.40 36.60
N GLY A 170 7.70 26.09 36.52
CA GLY A 170 7.57 27.50 36.87
C GLY A 170 7.36 28.47 35.71
N GLU A 171 7.37 28.02 34.45
CA GLU A 171 6.97 28.85 33.32
C GLU A 171 5.43 28.84 33.15
N PRO A 172 4.70 29.94 33.45
CA PRO A 172 3.24 29.91 33.50
C PRO A 172 2.58 29.94 32.12
N SER A 173 3.23 30.55 31.13
CA SER A 173 2.74 30.62 29.76
C SER A 173 3.86 30.99 28.77
N VAL A 174 3.66 30.67 27.49
CA VAL A 174 4.53 31.07 26.37
C VAL A 174 3.72 31.92 25.39
N GLU A 175 4.23 33.10 25.03
CA GLU A 175 3.62 33.95 23.99
C GLU A 175 3.84 33.33 22.59
N ILE A 176 2.76 33.24 21.81
CA ILE A 176 2.75 32.77 20.42
C ILE A 176 2.44 33.94 19.51
N THR A 177 3.24 34.11 18.47
CA THR A 177 3.13 35.24 17.53
C THR A 177 2.93 34.72 16.11
N VAL A 178 1.78 35.04 15.51
CA VAL A 178 1.47 34.71 14.12
C VAL A 178 1.58 35.98 13.27
N LEU A 179 2.54 36.00 12.35
CA LEU A 179 2.76 37.14 11.44
C LEU A 179 1.56 37.32 10.49
N GLY A 180 1.20 38.57 10.23
CA GLY A 180 0.15 38.94 9.28
C GLY A 180 0.53 38.62 7.82
N ALA A 181 -0.47 38.59 6.93
CA ALA A 181 -0.26 38.38 5.49
C ALA A 181 -0.25 39.73 4.73
N GLY A 182 0.61 39.86 3.71
CA GLY A 182 0.66 41.02 2.80
C GLY A 182 1.78 42.04 3.09
N ALA A 183 1.69 43.23 2.46
CA ALA A 183 2.72 44.28 2.50
C ALA A 183 2.82 45.01 3.86
N SER A 184 1.92 44.73 4.81
CA SER A 184 1.93 45.24 6.18
C SER A 184 2.38 44.16 7.17
N LEU A 185 3.60 43.65 7.01
CA LEU A 185 4.19 42.57 7.84
C LEU A 185 4.18 42.85 9.35
N VAL A 186 4.15 44.13 9.77
CA VAL A 186 4.22 44.53 11.18
C VAL A 186 2.85 44.83 11.80
N GLY A 187 1.89 45.35 11.00
CA GLY A 187 0.60 45.83 11.51
C GLY A 187 -0.50 44.76 11.67
N GLY A 188 -0.32 43.57 11.11
CA GLY A 188 -1.28 42.45 11.16
C GLY A 188 -0.84 41.29 12.06
N THR A 189 0.09 41.51 12.98
CA THR A 189 0.63 40.46 13.84
C THR A 189 -0.40 40.06 14.90
N LEU A 190 -0.78 38.79 14.91
CA LEU A 190 -1.67 38.21 15.91
C LEU A 190 -0.84 37.63 17.06
N LYS A 191 -1.25 37.90 18.29
CA LYS A 191 -0.59 37.40 19.50
C LYS A 191 -1.60 36.68 20.39
N THR A 192 -1.17 35.57 20.97
CA THR A 192 -1.87 34.89 22.05
C THR A 192 -0.84 34.19 22.94
N SER A 193 -1.28 33.49 23.98
CA SER A 193 -0.40 32.67 24.81
C SER A 193 -0.97 31.27 25.00
N ILE A 194 -0.07 30.30 25.16
CA ILE A 194 -0.40 28.96 25.64
C ILE A 194 -0.07 28.94 27.13
N LEU A 195 -1.05 28.64 27.96
CA LEU A 195 -0.87 28.50 29.40
C LEU A 195 -0.29 27.11 29.72
N ARG A 196 0.48 27.01 30.78
CA ARG A 196 1.03 25.74 31.24
C ARG A 196 -0.06 24.72 31.58
N GLU A 197 -1.13 25.17 32.21
CA GLU A 197 -2.27 24.33 32.58
C GLU A 197 -2.94 23.73 31.34
N GLU A 198 -3.07 24.48 30.24
CA GLU A 198 -3.63 23.99 28.98
C GLU A 198 -2.72 22.94 28.32
N ALA A 199 -1.40 23.18 28.33
CA ALA A 199 -0.44 22.22 27.81
C ALA A 199 -0.43 20.92 28.63
N LEU A 200 -0.51 21.02 29.96
CA LEU A 200 -0.61 19.88 30.86
C LEU A 200 -1.93 19.13 30.68
N GLU A 201 -3.05 19.83 30.60
CA GLU A 201 -4.37 19.22 30.38
C GLU A 201 -4.40 18.43 29.08
N LEU A 202 -3.93 19.02 27.97
CA LEU A 202 -3.87 18.32 26.69
C LEU A 202 -2.94 17.11 26.73
N ALA A 203 -1.74 17.25 27.30
CA ALA A 203 -0.77 16.15 27.36
C ALA A 203 -1.21 15.02 28.31
N LEU A 204 -1.76 15.37 29.47
CA LEU A 204 -2.10 14.42 30.52
C LEU A 204 -3.51 13.85 30.36
N GLU A 205 -4.52 14.66 30.09
CA GLU A 205 -5.91 14.19 29.96
C GLU A 205 -6.26 13.82 28.51
N GLY A 206 -5.60 14.42 27.52
CA GLY A 206 -5.78 14.08 26.11
C GLY A 206 -4.95 12.88 25.67
N PHE A 207 -3.63 12.95 25.87
CA PHE A 207 -2.69 11.93 25.36
C PHE A 207 -2.38 10.81 26.36
N LEU A 208 -2.38 11.10 27.67
CA LEU A 208 -2.08 10.12 28.72
C LEU A 208 -3.21 9.96 29.77
N PRO A 209 -4.50 9.86 29.35
CA PRO A 209 -5.60 9.79 30.30
C PRO A 209 -5.50 8.55 31.18
N PHE A 210 -6.07 8.65 32.38
CA PHE A 210 -6.40 7.46 33.16
C PHE A 210 -7.50 6.67 32.44
N CYS A 211 -7.17 5.46 32.02
CA CYS A 211 -8.09 4.49 31.42
C CYS A 211 -7.99 3.15 32.15
N ALA A 212 -8.95 2.26 31.94
CA ALA A 212 -8.88 0.89 32.42
C ALA A 212 -8.03 0.01 31.48
N LEU A 213 -7.49 -1.11 31.98
CA LEU A 213 -6.65 -2.01 31.17
C LEU A 213 -7.42 -2.61 29.98
N GLN A 214 -8.73 -2.79 30.14
CA GLN A 214 -9.65 -3.28 29.11
C GLN A 214 -10.15 -2.21 28.12
N ASP A 215 -9.79 -0.94 28.32
CA ASP A 215 -10.22 0.13 27.43
C ASP A 215 -9.50 0.01 26.09
N LYS A 216 -10.27 0.06 25.01
CA LYS A 216 -9.75 0.00 23.64
C LYS A 216 -9.68 1.40 23.03
N PRO A 217 -8.72 1.65 22.12
CA PRO A 217 -8.70 2.88 21.33
C PRO A 217 -10.01 3.09 20.58
N GLN A 218 -10.51 4.33 20.58
CA GLN A 218 -11.76 4.69 19.92
C GLN A 218 -11.56 4.88 18.41
N GLU A 219 -12.28 4.10 17.61
CA GLU A 219 -12.35 4.27 16.15
C GLU A 219 -13.43 5.29 15.80
N ASP A 220 -13.08 6.57 15.86
CA ASP A 220 -14.00 7.63 15.44
C ASP A 220 -13.81 7.95 13.94
N GLN A 221 -14.85 7.74 13.13
CA GLN A 221 -14.84 8.01 11.68
C GLN A 221 -14.66 9.51 11.35
N LYS A 222 -14.81 10.40 12.35
CA LYS A 222 -14.68 11.86 12.24
C LYS A 222 -13.37 12.42 12.83
N SER A 223 -12.36 11.58 13.05
CA SER A 223 -11.12 12.04 13.71
C SER A 223 -10.47 13.22 12.96
N LEU A 224 -10.29 14.31 13.70
CA LEU A 224 -9.74 15.60 13.25
C LEU A 224 -8.27 15.51 12.77
N PHE A 225 -7.59 14.39 12.99
CA PHE A 225 -6.16 14.20 12.77
C PHE A 225 -5.77 13.71 11.35
N ARG A 226 -6.72 13.54 10.42
CA ARG A 226 -6.43 13.10 9.03
C ARG A 226 -6.00 14.22 8.07
N GLU A 227 -5.40 15.32 8.56
CA GLU A 227 -4.73 16.26 7.66
C GLU A 227 -3.44 15.60 7.12
N LEU A 228 -3.26 15.59 5.79
CA LEU A 228 -2.08 15.14 5.01
C LEU A 228 -2.02 13.71 4.45
N GLY A 229 -3.07 12.88 4.55
CA GLY A 229 -3.06 11.59 3.84
C GLY A 229 -2.05 10.57 4.40
N LEU A 230 -1.58 10.78 5.64
CA LEU A 230 -0.94 9.77 6.46
C LEU A 230 -1.99 9.14 7.39
N PRO A 231 -1.95 7.82 7.66
CA PRO A 231 -2.96 7.13 8.46
C PRO A 231 -2.77 7.39 9.97
N TYR A 232 -2.86 8.65 10.40
CA TYR A 232 -2.82 9.02 11.82
C TYR A 232 -3.90 8.27 12.62
N VAL A 233 -3.54 7.87 13.84
CA VAL A 233 -4.44 7.12 14.72
C VAL A 233 -5.60 8.02 15.15
N SER A 234 -6.83 7.50 15.15
CA SER A 234 -8.03 8.29 15.41
C SER A 234 -8.11 8.77 16.86
N ASP A 235 -7.66 7.92 17.78
CA ASP A 235 -7.62 8.17 19.22
C ASP A 235 -6.20 8.61 19.63
N PRO A 236 -6.02 9.85 20.13
CA PRO A 236 -4.71 10.37 20.55
C PRO A 236 -4.25 9.83 21.91
N ALA A 237 -5.09 9.06 22.64
CA ALA A 237 -4.75 8.54 23.96
C ALA A 237 -3.74 7.38 23.88
N VAL A 238 -2.45 7.69 24.00
CA VAL A 238 -1.32 6.74 24.04
C VAL A 238 -1.55 5.66 25.11
N THR A 239 -2.15 6.01 26.26
CA THR A 239 -2.44 5.05 27.34
C THR A 239 -3.47 3.98 26.96
N ARG A 240 -4.47 4.30 26.11
CA ARG A 240 -5.42 3.28 25.60
C ARG A 240 -4.75 2.33 24.61
N HIS A 241 -3.84 2.84 23.79
CA HIS A 241 -3.04 1.99 22.90
C HIS A 241 -2.09 1.09 23.69
N LEU A 242 -1.48 1.62 24.74
CA LEU A 242 -0.65 0.83 25.66
C LEU A 242 -1.48 -0.26 26.36
N ALA A 243 -2.69 0.06 26.83
CA ALA A 243 -3.61 -0.91 27.44
C ALA A 243 -3.93 -2.06 26.47
N ALA A 244 -4.33 -1.72 25.24
CA ALA A 244 -4.61 -2.71 24.20
C ALA A 244 -3.39 -3.56 23.82
N PHE A 245 -2.18 -2.98 23.84
CA PHE A 245 -0.94 -3.74 23.65
C PHE A 245 -0.69 -4.74 24.78
N LEU A 246 -0.82 -4.32 26.03
CA LEU A 246 -0.61 -5.19 27.19
C LEU A 246 -1.64 -6.33 27.23
N GLU A 247 -2.92 -6.06 26.96
CA GLU A 247 -3.94 -7.11 26.86
C GLU A 247 -3.65 -8.10 25.72
N SER A 248 -3.38 -7.59 24.50
CA SER A 248 -3.17 -8.46 23.33
C SER A 248 -1.88 -9.29 23.41
N SER A 249 -0.87 -8.81 24.13
CA SER A 249 0.37 -9.53 24.34
C SER A 249 0.28 -10.62 25.41
N GLN A 250 -0.78 -10.64 26.22
CA GLN A 250 -0.92 -11.48 27.42
C GLN A 250 0.32 -11.41 28.34
N ALA A 251 1.01 -10.26 28.32
CA ALA A 251 2.23 -10.08 29.08
C ALA A 251 1.92 -10.03 30.58
N PRO A 252 2.81 -10.54 31.45
CA PRO A 252 2.71 -10.31 32.88
C PRO A 252 2.75 -8.80 33.18
N ALA A 253 2.27 -8.42 34.36
CA ALA A 253 2.44 -7.06 34.89
C ALA A 253 3.91 -6.61 34.73
N PRO A 254 4.18 -5.46 34.09
CA PRO A 254 5.54 -4.95 33.95
C PRO A 254 6.20 -4.72 35.31
N ASP A 255 7.39 -5.28 35.52
CA ASP A 255 8.20 -5.01 36.72
C ASP A 255 9.00 -3.72 36.59
N ALA A 256 9.36 -3.35 35.37
CA ALA A 256 9.99 -2.07 35.05
C ALA A 256 9.42 -1.46 33.75
N VAL A 257 9.54 -0.14 33.64
CA VAL A 257 9.26 0.62 32.42
C VAL A 257 10.51 1.40 32.01
N LEU A 258 10.95 1.22 30.78
CA LEU A 258 11.98 2.03 30.13
C LEU A 258 11.30 3.02 29.19
N PHE A 259 11.54 4.31 29.39
CA PHE A 259 11.02 5.36 28.52
C PHE A 259 12.06 5.76 27.46
N ASN A 260 11.60 6.03 26.25
CA ASN A 260 12.41 6.57 25.15
C ASN A 260 11.62 7.58 24.30
N GLY A 261 12.33 8.45 23.60
CA GLY A 261 11.77 9.41 22.66
C GLY A 261 11.42 10.77 23.30
N GLY A 262 11.45 11.81 22.45
CA GLY A 262 11.32 13.21 22.89
C GLY A 262 10.02 13.53 23.63
N PHE A 263 8.94 12.77 23.39
CA PHE A 263 7.68 12.95 24.11
C PHE A 263 7.84 12.69 25.61
N PHE A 264 8.76 11.80 26.01
CA PHE A 264 8.98 11.47 27.41
C PHE A 264 10.12 12.25 28.08
N ILE A 265 10.71 13.27 27.44
CA ILE A 265 11.68 14.17 28.09
C ILE A 265 11.08 14.83 29.35
N PRO A 266 9.85 15.38 29.32
CA PRO A 266 9.21 15.90 30.53
C PRO A 266 8.89 14.78 31.54
N GLU A 267 9.45 14.89 32.74
CA GLU A 267 9.30 13.89 33.81
C GLU A 267 7.82 13.67 34.21
N VAL A 268 7.01 14.74 34.14
CA VAL A 268 5.57 14.68 34.43
C VAL A 268 4.82 13.66 33.56
N LEU A 269 5.25 13.46 32.31
CA LEU A 269 4.63 12.51 31.38
C LEU A 269 5.04 11.07 31.71
N ARG A 270 6.30 10.85 32.10
CA ARG A 270 6.77 9.54 32.58
C ARG A 270 6.03 9.13 33.85
N HIS A 271 5.90 10.05 34.81
CA HIS A 271 5.15 9.83 36.04
C HIS A 271 3.70 9.44 35.77
N ARG A 272 3.02 10.11 34.83
CA ARG A 272 1.65 9.77 34.46
C ARG A 272 1.52 8.33 33.96
N VAL A 273 2.44 7.87 33.09
CA VAL A 273 2.39 6.48 32.60
C VAL A 273 2.64 5.48 33.73
N ILE A 274 3.58 5.75 34.64
CA ILE A 274 3.82 4.90 35.81
C ILE A 274 2.57 4.79 36.69
N GLU A 275 1.87 5.91 36.94
CA GLU A 275 0.63 5.92 37.72
C GLU A 275 -0.50 5.14 37.04
N VAL A 276 -0.61 5.23 35.71
CA VAL A 276 -1.59 4.47 34.93
C VAL A 276 -1.31 2.96 35.04
N VAL A 277 -0.06 2.54 34.86
CA VAL A 277 0.34 1.12 34.99
C VAL A 277 0.17 0.62 36.42
N GLU A 278 0.51 1.44 37.43
CA GLU A 278 0.29 1.13 38.84
C GLU A 278 -1.19 0.89 39.14
N ARG A 279 -2.10 1.69 38.56
CA ARG A 279 -3.55 1.50 38.71
C ARG A 279 -4.05 0.23 38.04
N TRP A 280 -3.48 -0.17 36.90
CA TRP A 280 -3.88 -1.41 36.22
C TRP A 280 -3.54 -2.67 37.00
N TYR A 281 -2.35 -2.71 37.61
CA TYR A 281 -1.81 -3.92 38.23
C TYR A 281 -1.72 -3.88 39.76
N GLY A 282 -2.00 -2.75 40.40
CA GLY A 282 -1.86 -2.56 41.84
C GLY A 282 -0.41 -2.62 42.34
N LYS A 283 0.57 -2.57 41.42
CA LYS A 283 2.00 -2.64 41.70
C LYS A 283 2.71 -1.55 40.89
N ARG A 284 3.48 -0.70 41.58
CA ARG A 284 4.27 0.34 40.92
C ARG A 284 5.51 -0.28 40.25
N PRO A 285 5.68 -0.14 38.92
CA PRO A 285 6.89 -0.63 38.24
C PRO A 285 8.10 0.24 38.57
N LEU A 286 9.30 -0.35 38.47
CA LEU A 286 10.56 0.40 38.51
C LEU A 286 10.70 1.26 37.25
N THR A 287 11.34 2.42 37.37
CA THR A 287 11.67 3.24 36.20
C THR A 287 13.11 2.95 35.77
N PHE A 288 13.28 2.45 34.55
CA PHE A 288 14.58 2.38 33.90
C PHE A 288 14.75 3.65 33.06
N GLU A 289 15.91 4.30 33.18
CA GLU A 289 16.20 5.55 32.47
C GLU A 289 17.47 5.40 31.63
N ASN A 290 17.47 6.04 30.48
CA ASN A 290 18.68 6.30 29.70
C ASN A 290 19.23 7.67 30.09
N ASN A 291 20.55 7.85 29.94
CA ASN A 291 21.20 9.13 30.27
C ASN A 291 20.67 10.30 29.42
N ASP A 292 20.30 10.01 28.17
CA ASP A 292 19.79 10.97 27.21
C ASP A 292 18.76 10.26 26.32
N LEU A 293 17.51 10.73 26.32
CA LEU A 293 16.41 10.12 25.56
C LEU A 293 16.46 10.45 24.07
N ASP A 294 17.13 11.54 23.67
CA ASP A 294 17.32 11.91 22.27
C ASP A 294 18.42 11.09 21.61
N LEU A 295 19.46 10.74 22.39
CA LEU A 295 20.62 10.00 21.89
C LEU A 295 20.55 8.49 22.12
N ALA A 296 19.68 8.01 23.01
CA ALA A 296 19.61 6.61 23.42
C ALA A 296 19.54 5.63 22.24
N VAL A 297 18.71 5.89 21.24
CA VAL A 297 18.60 5.02 20.06
C VAL A 297 19.93 4.91 19.32
N SER A 298 20.59 6.03 19.04
CA SER A 298 21.89 6.04 18.33
C SER A 298 23.02 5.39 19.13
N VAL A 299 23.08 5.62 20.45
CA VAL A 299 24.06 5.03 21.36
C VAL A 299 23.85 3.52 21.44
N GLY A 300 22.59 3.09 21.55
CA GLY A 300 22.23 1.68 21.58
C GLY A 300 22.52 0.95 20.27
N ALA A 301 22.29 1.60 19.12
CA ALA A 301 22.67 1.07 17.82
C ALA A 301 24.19 0.89 17.68
N ALA A 302 24.97 1.85 18.15
CA ALA A 302 26.43 1.75 18.19
C ALA A 302 26.90 0.62 19.12
N TYR A 303 26.30 0.50 20.32
CA TYR A 303 26.58 -0.60 21.24
C TYR A 303 26.23 -1.96 20.63
N TYR A 304 25.06 -2.09 19.99
CA TYR A 304 24.66 -3.31 19.29
C TYR A 304 25.69 -3.73 18.22
N SER A 305 26.15 -2.78 17.40
CA SER A 305 27.22 -3.03 16.41
C SER A 305 28.51 -3.52 17.06
N HIS A 306 28.91 -2.90 18.18
CA HIS A 306 30.11 -3.27 18.92
C HIS A 306 30.01 -4.70 19.51
N VAL A 307 28.89 -5.05 20.15
CA VAL A 307 28.69 -6.39 20.72
C VAL A 307 28.70 -7.45 19.62
N ARG A 308 28.06 -7.18 18.48
CA ARG A 308 28.02 -8.09 17.34
C ARG A 308 29.40 -8.34 16.74
N SER A 309 30.19 -7.29 16.54
CA SER A 309 31.53 -7.40 15.93
C SER A 309 32.59 -7.98 16.87
N SER A 310 32.53 -7.63 18.16
CA SER A 310 33.51 -8.09 19.15
C SER A 310 33.17 -9.46 19.77
N GLY A 311 31.90 -9.87 19.72
CA GLY A 311 31.38 -11.01 20.47
C GLY A 311 31.36 -10.78 21.99
N THR A 312 31.65 -9.56 22.45
CA THR A 312 31.70 -9.20 23.88
C THR A 312 30.52 -8.32 24.26
N GLY A 313 29.70 -8.76 25.22
CA GLY A 313 28.52 -8.05 25.69
C GLY A 313 27.28 -8.94 25.74
N VAL A 314 26.11 -8.33 25.86
CA VAL A 314 24.82 -9.02 25.92
C VAL A 314 23.95 -8.57 24.74
N LEU A 315 23.50 -9.55 23.95
CA LEU A 315 22.49 -9.35 22.92
C LEU A 315 21.10 -9.65 23.47
N VAL A 316 20.13 -8.83 23.08
CA VAL A 316 18.71 -9.14 23.25
C VAL A 316 18.34 -10.18 22.20
N ARG A 317 17.97 -11.38 22.63
CA ARG A 317 17.41 -12.40 21.74
C ARG A 317 16.06 -11.91 21.23
N GLY A 318 16.07 -11.45 19.99
CA GLY A 318 14.89 -11.04 19.24
C GLY A 318 14.47 -12.18 18.33
N GLY A 319 13.62 -13.06 18.81
CA GLY A 319 12.94 -13.98 17.92
C GLY A 319 11.98 -13.25 16.98
N LEU A 320 11.63 -13.87 15.85
CA LEU A 320 10.56 -13.36 14.99
C LEU A 320 9.27 -13.13 15.82
N PRO A 321 8.60 -11.98 15.69
CA PRO A 321 7.35 -11.70 16.41
C PRO A 321 6.16 -12.46 15.82
N ARG A 322 6.32 -13.05 14.63
CA ARG A 322 5.28 -13.73 13.86
C ARG A 322 5.69 -15.16 13.55
N THR A 323 4.70 -16.04 13.49
CA THR A 323 4.85 -17.36 12.89
C THR A 323 4.49 -17.27 11.41
N TYR A 324 5.32 -17.84 10.53
CA TYR A 324 5.08 -17.86 9.08
C TYR A 324 4.68 -19.24 8.59
N TYR A 325 3.69 -19.30 7.70
CA TYR A 325 3.19 -20.54 7.12
C TYR A 325 3.17 -20.48 5.60
N LEU A 326 3.39 -21.61 4.96
CA LEU A 326 3.25 -21.76 3.51
C LEU A 326 2.05 -22.66 3.22
N GLY A 327 1.14 -22.20 2.34
CA GLY A 327 -0.01 -22.97 1.91
C GLY A 327 0.41 -24.23 1.15
N LEU A 328 -0.30 -25.32 1.45
CA LEU A 328 -0.24 -26.60 0.73
C LEU A 328 -1.56 -26.81 -0.04
N ASP A 329 -1.66 -27.92 -0.77
CA ASP A 329 -2.86 -28.28 -1.53
C ASP A 329 -4.11 -28.22 -0.63
N SER A 330 -5.05 -27.34 -0.97
CA SER A 330 -6.22 -27.02 -0.14
C SER A 330 -7.46 -27.71 -0.68
N ALA A 331 -8.15 -28.47 0.18
CA ALA A 331 -9.50 -28.91 -0.10
C ALA A 331 -10.47 -27.70 0.00
N PRO A 332 -11.64 -27.71 -0.68
CA PRO A 332 -12.56 -26.56 -0.73
C PRO A 332 -13.03 -26.04 0.65
N ASP A 333 -12.88 -26.87 1.67
CA ASP A 333 -13.40 -26.74 3.02
C ASP A 333 -12.32 -26.57 4.10
N ARG A 334 -11.02 -26.70 3.78
CA ARG A 334 -9.91 -26.55 4.76
C ARG A 334 -8.64 -25.99 4.12
N LEU A 335 -8.05 -24.99 4.78
CA LEU A 335 -6.72 -24.49 4.41
C LEU A 335 -5.64 -25.29 5.13
N ARG A 336 -4.86 -26.08 4.38
CA ARG A 336 -3.67 -26.76 4.88
C ARG A 336 -2.44 -25.88 4.69
N THR A 337 -1.62 -25.74 5.73
CA THR A 337 -0.35 -25.04 5.63
C THR A 337 0.76 -25.82 6.34
N VAL A 338 2.02 -25.50 6.02
CA VAL A 338 3.19 -25.91 6.80
C VAL A 338 3.74 -24.70 7.54
N CYS A 339 4.03 -24.85 8.83
CA CYS A 339 4.77 -23.84 9.60
C CYS A 339 6.21 -23.75 9.08
N LEU A 340 6.57 -22.65 8.42
CA LEU A 340 7.91 -22.40 7.90
C LEU A 340 8.87 -21.96 9.00
N VAL A 341 8.46 -20.95 9.78
CA VAL A 341 9.27 -20.37 10.84
C VAL A 341 8.39 -20.06 12.04
N PRO A 342 8.66 -20.67 13.21
CA PRO A 342 7.92 -20.40 14.43
C PRO A 342 8.25 -19.01 14.98
N ARG A 343 7.29 -18.42 15.69
CA ARG A 343 7.55 -17.25 16.54
C ARG A 343 8.70 -17.56 17.48
N GLY A 344 9.59 -16.59 17.68
CA GLY A 344 10.76 -16.79 18.52
C GLY A 344 12.03 -17.23 17.78
N ALA A 345 11.95 -17.58 16.49
CA ALA A 345 13.14 -17.98 15.72
C ALA A 345 14.18 -16.86 15.65
N GLU A 346 15.44 -17.19 15.96
CA GLU A 346 16.54 -16.23 16.05
C GLU A 346 16.96 -15.69 14.68
N ALA A 347 17.26 -14.39 14.61
CA ALA A 347 17.81 -13.75 13.41
C ALA A 347 19.13 -14.42 12.99
N GLY A 348 19.30 -14.66 11.68
CA GLY A 348 20.42 -15.44 11.14
C GLY A 348 20.17 -16.96 11.11
N SER A 349 19.09 -17.47 11.71
CA SER A 349 18.78 -18.90 11.65
C SER A 349 18.28 -19.35 10.28
N THR A 350 18.52 -20.62 9.94
CA THR A 350 17.94 -21.27 8.76
C THR A 350 17.15 -22.49 9.22
N GLN A 351 15.85 -22.49 8.99
CA GLN A 351 15.00 -23.65 9.16
C GLN A 351 15.04 -24.47 7.88
N ARG A 352 15.36 -25.76 7.98
CA ARG A 352 15.31 -26.72 6.87
C ARG A 352 14.27 -27.78 7.18
N LEU A 353 13.24 -27.84 6.36
CA LEU A 353 12.09 -28.70 6.54
C LEU A 353 12.12 -29.82 5.50
N ASP A 354 12.33 -31.03 5.97
CA ASP A 354 12.29 -32.25 5.16
C ASP A 354 11.00 -33.01 5.45
N LEU A 355 9.92 -32.61 4.78
CA LEU A 355 8.62 -33.26 4.90
C LEU A 355 8.55 -34.50 4.00
N GLU A 356 7.96 -35.57 4.52
CA GLU A 356 7.59 -36.74 3.73
C GLU A 356 6.54 -36.35 2.69
N ASN A 357 6.68 -36.89 1.47
CA ASN A 357 5.74 -36.69 0.35
C ASN A 357 5.55 -35.25 -0.16
N LEU A 358 6.32 -34.26 0.32
CA LEU A 358 6.27 -32.89 -0.22
C LEU A 358 6.93 -32.80 -1.60
N GLN A 359 6.15 -32.30 -2.56
CA GLN A 359 6.57 -32.12 -3.94
C GLN A 359 6.28 -30.70 -4.42
N LEU A 360 7.19 -30.16 -5.23
CA LEU A 360 7.05 -28.90 -5.92
C LEU A 360 6.58 -29.14 -7.36
N VAL A 361 5.58 -28.40 -7.77
CA VAL A 361 5.02 -28.47 -9.13
C VAL A 361 5.88 -27.63 -10.08
N ALA A 362 6.53 -28.27 -11.04
CA ALA A 362 7.41 -27.65 -12.02
C ALA A 362 6.81 -27.68 -13.45
N ASN A 363 7.29 -26.76 -14.29
CA ASN A 363 6.95 -26.52 -15.69
C ASN A 363 5.49 -26.07 -15.95
N LYS A 364 4.78 -25.61 -14.92
CA LYS A 364 3.42 -25.08 -14.98
C LYS A 364 3.31 -23.78 -14.17
N PRO A 365 2.43 -22.83 -14.53
CA PRO A 365 2.09 -21.69 -13.68
C PRO A 365 1.45 -22.16 -12.37
N VAL A 366 2.03 -21.74 -11.25
CA VAL A 366 1.60 -22.12 -9.90
C VAL A 366 1.65 -20.92 -8.95
N SER A 367 0.84 -20.96 -7.90
CA SER A 367 0.82 -19.97 -6.83
C SER A 367 1.33 -20.58 -5.53
N PHE A 368 2.29 -19.91 -4.91
CA PHE A 368 2.66 -20.17 -3.53
C PHE A 368 1.96 -19.12 -2.66
N ARG A 369 1.35 -19.54 -1.54
CA ARG A 369 0.61 -18.66 -0.64
C ARG A 369 1.30 -18.58 0.70
N LEU A 370 1.76 -17.40 1.09
CA LEU A 370 2.42 -17.17 2.38
C LEU A 370 1.40 -16.56 3.37
N TYR A 371 1.40 -17.06 4.60
CA TYR A 371 0.57 -16.57 5.70
C TYR A 371 1.46 -16.22 6.90
N SER A 372 1.02 -15.28 7.72
CA SER A 372 1.65 -14.99 9.02
C SER A 372 0.63 -14.86 10.15
N SER A 373 1.01 -15.20 11.37
CA SER A 373 0.18 -15.02 12.57
C SER A 373 0.94 -14.27 13.65
N LEU A 374 0.24 -13.38 14.37
CA LEU A 374 0.73 -12.71 15.58
C LEU A 374 0.27 -13.41 16.87
N THR A 375 -0.81 -14.19 16.80
CA THR A 375 -1.49 -14.78 17.97
C THR A 375 -1.05 -16.22 18.22
N ARG A 376 -0.67 -16.96 17.16
CA ARG A 376 -0.22 -18.36 17.29
C ARG A 376 1.26 -18.44 17.69
N SER A 377 1.53 -19.17 18.77
CA SER A 377 2.86 -19.28 19.38
C SER A 377 3.37 -20.72 19.59
N ASP A 378 2.52 -21.75 19.47
CA ASP A 378 2.87 -23.13 19.81
C ASP A 378 3.21 -24.03 18.60
N ASP A 379 3.03 -23.55 17.36
CA ASP A 379 3.22 -24.39 16.18
C ASP A 379 4.70 -24.57 15.83
N ALA A 380 5.19 -25.81 15.87
CA ALA A 380 6.58 -26.16 15.59
C ALA A 380 6.92 -26.04 14.08
N ALA A 381 8.18 -25.74 13.77
CA ALA A 381 8.69 -25.72 12.40
C ALA A 381 8.45 -27.08 11.71
N GLY A 382 7.85 -27.07 10.52
CA GLY A 382 7.49 -28.28 9.78
C GLY A 382 6.16 -28.92 10.17
N ALA A 383 5.46 -28.44 11.20
CA ALA A 383 4.13 -28.93 11.51
C ALA A 383 3.15 -28.58 10.38
N ILE A 384 2.34 -29.56 9.95
CA ILE A 384 1.21 -29.33 9.06
C ILE A 384 0.03 -28.90 9.93
N VAL A 385 -0.51 -27.71 9.64
CA VAL A 385 -1.60 -27.09 10.41
C VAL A 385 -2.78 -26.87 9.49
N GLU A 386 -3.98 -27.26 9.94
CA GLU A 386 -5.23 -27.04 9.22
C GLU A 386 -6.00 -25.86 9.82
N PHE A 387 -6.47 -24.96 8.96
CA PHE A 387 -7.27 -23.80 9.34
C PHE A 387 -8.67 -23.87 8.73
N ASP A 388 -9.68 -23.50 9.53
CA ASP A 388 -11.04 -23.29 9.06
C ASP A 388 -11.09 -21.97 8.24
N PRO A 389 -11.57 -21.99 6.99
CA PRO A 389 -11.72 -20.79 6.18
C PRO A 389 -12.55 -19.67 6.83
N ALA A 390 -13.45 -19.99 7.76
CA ALA A 390 -14.28 -19.02 8.47
C ALA A 390 -13.51 -18.22 9.54
N ALA A 391 -12.45 -18.80 10.13
CA ALA A 391 -11.64 -18.22 11.21
C ALA A 391 -10.38 -17.49 10.71
N LEU A 392 -10.11 -17.52 9.40
CA LEU A 392 -8.93 -16.92 8.76
C LEU A 392 -8.68 -15.44 9.12
N ALA A 393 -9.74 -14.62 9.25
CA ALA A 393 -9.62 -13.18 9.45
C ALA A 393 -9.03 -12.77 10.81
N ASP A 394 -9.23 -13.61 11.84
CA ASP A 394 -8.83 -13.30 13.21
C ASP A 394 -7.47 -13.91 13.60
N GLU A 395 -7.05 -15.01 12.94
CA GLU A 395 -5.84 -15.76 13.29
C GLU A 395 -4.68 -15.61 12.30
N LEU A 396 -4.95 -15.35 11.02
CA LEU A 396 -3.94 -15.38 9.95
C LEU A 396 -4.02 -14.15 9.03
N HIS A 397 -2.85 -13.59 8.75
CA HIS A 397 -2.66 -12.60 7.72
C HIS A 397 -2.10 -13.26 6.45
N GLN A 398 -2.84 -13.21 5.34
CA GLN A 398 -2.37 -13.69 4.05
C GLN A 398 -1.56 -12.61 3.32
N HIS A 399 -0.36 -12.97 2.85
CA HIS A 399 0.50 -12.12 2.02
C HIS A 399 0.17 -12.28 0.53
N ALA A 400 0.70 -11.39 -0.32
CA ALA A 400 0.48 -11.53 -1.76
C ALA A 400 1.09 -12.85 -2.25
N PRO A 401 0.34 -13.66 -3.01
CA PRO A 401 0.82 -14.93 -3.49
C PRO A 401 2.00 -14.73 -4.45
N LEU A 402 2.98 -15.64 -4.39
CA LEU A 402 4.01 -15.73 -5.41
C LEU A 402 3.50 -16.58 -6.57
N GLU A 403 3.27 -15.95 -7.71
CA GLU A 403 2.92 -16.63 -8.95
C GLU A 403 4.19 -16.88 -9.77
N ALA A 404 4.53 -18.14 -10.03
CA ALA A 404 5.77 -18.50 -10.69
C ALA A 404 5.62 -19.74 -11.60
N VAL A 405 6.53 -19.86 -12.56
CA VAL A 405 6.74 -21.09 -13.34
C VAL A 405 8.12 -21.64 -12.99
N ILE A 406 8.17 -22.67 -12.14
CA ILE A 406 9.45 -23.28 -11.76
C ILE A 406 9.91 -24.23 -12.87
N ARG A 407 11.08 -23.99 -13.48
CA ARG A 407 11.61 -24.86 -14.54
C ARG A 407 12.40 -26.03 -13.99
N PHE A 408 12.12 -27.25 -14.48
CA PHE A 408 12.88 -28.45 -14.14
C PHE A 408 12.97 -29.41 -15.33
N GLY A 409 14.20 -29.70 -15.77
CA GLY A 409 14.47 -30.56 -16.94
C GLY A 409 14.35 -29.83 -18.28
N LYS A 410 14.55 -30.58 -19.40
CA LYS A 410 14.56 -30.02 -20.77
C LYS A 410 13.19 -29.98 -21.46
N LYS A 411 12.21 -30.72 -20.96
CA LYS A 411 10.85 -30.80 -21.53
C LYS A 411 9.90 -29.90 -20.73
N ILE A 412 8.96 -29.24 -21.41
CA ILE A 412 7.99 -28.27 -20.84
C ILE A 412 6.73 -28.99 -20.28
N GLU A 413 6.88 -30.23 -19.85
CA GLU A 413 5.79 -31.05 -19.30
C GLU A 413 5.72 -30.91 -17.77
N GLU A 414 4.51 -30.86 -17.20
CA GLU A 414 4.28 -30.79 -15.74
C GLU A 414 5.04 -31.91 -15.03
N ARG A 415 5.78 -31.55 -13.97
CA ARG A 415 6.54 -32.51 -13.16
C ARG A 415 6.42 -32.20 -11.69
N LEU A 416 6.22 -33.23 -10.89
CA LEU A 416 6.30 -33.16 -9.44
C LEU A 416 7.73 -33.48 -9.02
N VAL A 417 8.39 -32.52 -8.38
CA VAL A 417 9.78 -32.65 -7.93
C VAL A 417 9.78 -32.77 -6.41
N PRO A 418 10.26 -33.86 -5.82
CA PRO A 418 10.40 -33.96 -4.37
C PRO A 418 11.38 -32.89 -3.86
N VAL A 419 10.97 -32.08 -2.88
CA VAL A 419 11.76 -30.94 -2.39
C VAL A 419 11.91 -30.92 -0.87
N ARG A 420 12.97 -30.27 -0.40
CA ARG A 420 13.10 -29.74 0.97
C ARG A 420 12.78 -28.26 0.94
N LEU A 421 12.03 -27.76 1.92
CA LEU A 421 11.84 -26.32 2.09
C LEU A 421 12.89 -25.76 3.01
N GLY A 422 13.33 -24.55 2.72
CA GLY A 422 14.17 -23.79 3.61
C GLY A 422 13.65 -22.38 3.78
N ALA A 423 13.80 -21.87 5.00
CA ALA A 423 13.47 -20.52 5.35
C ALA A 423 14.65 -19.96 6.13
N HIS A 424 15.33 -18.97 5.56
CA HIS A 424 16.40 -18.26 6.21
C HIS A 424 15.88 -16.92 6.70
N LEU A 425 15.90 -16.72 8.01
CA LEU A 425 15.67 -15.42 8.59
C LEU A 425 16.98 -14.66 8.56
N THR A 426 17.05 -13.63 7.74
CA THR A 426 18.23 -12.77 7.66
C THR A 426 18.40 -11.98 8.95
N GLU A 427 19.61 -11.52 9.20
CA GLU A 427 19.93 -10.66 10.34
C GLU A 427 19.21 -9.29 10.29
N ILE A 428 18.71 -8.90 9.10
CA ILE A 428 17.93 -7.67 8.88
C ILE A 428 16.42 -7.87 9.08
N GLY A 429 15.98 -9.09 9.45
CA GLY A 429 14.57 -9.41 9.73
C GLY A 429 13.75 -9.89 8.52
N THR A 430 14.35 -9.89 7.32
CA THR A 430 13.71 -10.39 6.10
C THR A 430 13.71 -11.92 6.06
N LEU A 431 12.61 -12.51 5.58
CA LEU A 431 12.47 -13.96 5.41
C LEU A 431 12.81 -14.37 3.96
N GLU A 432 13.89 -15.13 3.78
CA GLU A 432 14.24 -15.74 2.51
C GLU A 432 13.74 -17.19 2.43
N ILE A 433 12.79 -17.46 1.54
CA ILE A 433 12.21 -18.80 1.36
C ILE A 433 12.83 -19.45 0.12
N PHE A 434 13.13 -20.74 0.20
CA PHE A 434 13.66 -21.53 -0.91
C PHE A 434 13.18 -22.98 -0.89
N ALA A 435 13.15 -23.61 -2.07
CA ALA A 435 12.90 -25.03 -2.26
C ALA A 435 14.14 -25.69 -2.88
N GLU A 436 14.61 -26.79 -2.31
CA GLU A 436 15.77 -27.56 -2.77
C GLU A 436 15.32 -28.93 -3.28
N SER A 437 15.72 -29.28 -4.49
CA SER A 437 15.43 -30.59 -5.09
C SER A 437 16.08 -31.72 -4.28
N LYS A 438 15.33 -32.79 -3.99
CA LYS A 438 15.88 -34.03 -3.41
C LYS A 438 16.56 -34.92 -4.46
N ILE A 439 16.32 -34.64 -5.75
CA ILE A 439 16.75 -35.49 -6.87
C ILE A 439 17.78 -34.81 -7.79
N SER A 440 18.19 -33.57 -7.49
CA SER A 440 19.20 -32.82 -8.25
C SER A 440 19.81 -31.69 -7.42
N GLU A 441 20.84 -31.01 -7.93
CA GLU A 441 21.46 -29.83 -7.28
C GLU A 441 20.65 -28.53 -7.45
N ASN A 442 19.41 -28.60 -7.93
CA ASN A 442 18.60 -27.40 -8.20
C ASN A 442 18.05 -26.82 -6.90
N ARG A 443 18.17 -25.49 -6.76
CA ARG A 443 17.58 -24.69 -5.67
C ARG A 443 16.81 -23.52 -6.25
N TRP A 444 15.56 -23.35 -5.82
CA TRP A 444 14.67 -22.28 -6.25
C TRP A 444 14.39 -21.32 -5.10
N ARG A 445 14.63 -20.03 -5.31
CA ARG A 445 14.27 -18.98 -4.37
C ARG A 445 12.81 -18.58 -4.58
N LEU A 446 12.00 -18.61 -3.52
CA LEU A 446 10.60 -18.22 -3.53
C LEU A 446 10.51 -16.82 -2.90
N GLN A 447 10.54 -15.78 -3.73
CA GLN A 447 10.42 -14.39 -3.28
C GLN A 447 8.94 -13.99 -3.25
N PHE A 448 8.40 -13.71 -2.08
CA PHE A 448 7.02 -13.24 -1.93
C PHE A 448 7.02 -11.72 -1.81
N GLU A 449 6.14 -11.05 -2.55
CA GLU A 449 5.85 -9.65 -2.29
C GLU A 449 5.02 -9.57 -1.01
N LEU A 450 5.58 -9.02 0.07
CA LEU A 450 4.85 -8.88 1.33
C LEU A 450 3.82 -7.73 1.29
N ARG A 451 3.57 -7.14 0.10
CA ARG A 451 2.64 -6.03 -0.15
C ARG A 451 1.30 -6.49 -0.73
N LYS A 452 0.22 -6.32 0.06
CA LYS A 452 -1.00 -5.55 -0.29
C LYS A 452 -2.08 -5.76 0.77
N LYS A 453 -2.41 -4.71 1.53
CA LYS A 453 -3.76 -4.53 2.07
C LYS A 453 -4.66 -4.05 0.94
N VAL A 454 -5.27 -5.00 0.22
CA VAL A 454 -6.59 -4.78 -0.38
C VAL A 454 -7.56 -5.59 0.48
N MET A 455 -8.49 -4.88 1.10
CA MET A 455 -9.66 -5.33 1.86
C MET A 455 -9.84 -6.86 1.92
N ALA A 456 -9.44 -7.46 3.05
CA ALA A 456 -9.66 -8.87 3.34
C ALA A 456 -11.14 -9.22 3.64
N GLU A 457 -12.05 -8.24 3.58
CA GLU A 457 -13.46 -8.44 3.89
C GLU A 457 -14.33 -8.77 2.64
N ASP A 458 -13.88 -8.47 1.42
CA ASP A 458 -14.74 -8.58 0.22
C ASP A 458 -14.66 -9.90 -0.56
N ARG A 459 -13.88 -10.90 -0.11
CA ARG A 459 -13.70 -12.16 -0.87
C ARG A 459 -14.74 -13.25 -0.60
N ARG A 460 -15.70 -13.06 0.32
CA ARG A 460 -16.69 -14.11 0.67
C ARG A 460 -17.75 -14.40 -0.40
N LYS A 461 -17.65 -13.87 -1.63
CA LYS A 461 -18.57 -14.18 -2.73
C LYS A 461 -17.88 -14.23 -4.11
N MET A 462 -17.18 -15.33 -4.44
CA MET A 462 -16.85 -15.66 -5.83
C MET A 462 -17.19 -17.12 -6.15
N LYS A 463 -17.93 -17.31 -7.24
CA LYS A 463 -18.24 -18.62 -7.86
C LYS A 463 -17.07 -19.06 -8.76
N PRO A 464 -16.84 -20.38 -8.96
CA PRO A 464 -15.70 -20.90 -9.72
C PRO A 464 -15.73 -20.50 -11.20
N ALA A 465 -14.56 -20.14 -11.72
CA ALA A 465 -14.32 -19.79 -13.13
C ALA A 465 -13.94 -21.02 -13.98
N ALA A 466 -14.04 -20.87 -15.31
CA ALA A 466 -13.99 -21.96 -16.28
C ALA A 466 -12.57 -22.17 -16.84
N VAL A 467 -11.95 -23.30 -16.49
CA VAL A 467 -10.62 -23.72 -16.98
C VAL A 467 -10.71 -24.14 -18.45
N ILE A 468 -9.92 -23.51 -19.32
CA ILE A 468 -9.77 -23.90 -20.73
C ILE A 468 -8.60 -24.90 -20.86
N ALA A 469 -8.81 -26.00 -21.58
CA ALA A 469 -7.75 -26.97 -21.88
C ALA A 469 -6.63 -26.33 -22.74
N SER A 470 -5.36 -26.64 -22.41
CA SER A 470 -4.17 -26.01 -23.04
C SER A 470 -4.13 -26.18 -24.58
N ASP A 471 -4.67 -27.29 -25.08
CA ASP A 471 -4.80 -27.61 -26.50
C ASP A 471 -5.80 -26.71 -27.23
N ALA A 472 -6.85 -26.22 -26.54
CA ALA A 472 -7.80 -25.27 -27.08
C ALA A 472 -7.18 -23.87 -27.25
N ALA A 473 -6.36 -23.42 -26.30
CA ALA A 473 -5.64 -22.16 -26.43
C ALA A 473 -4.64 -22.19 -27.61
N GLU A 474 -3.98 -23.32 -27.84
CA GLU A 474 -3.09 -23.52 -29.00
C GLU A 474 -3.83 -23.50 -30.32
N ARG A 475 -4.96 -24.20 -30.41
CA ARG A 475 -5.82 -24.15 -31.61
C ARG A 475 -6.37 -22.75 -31.85
N ALA A 476 -6.65 -21.98 -30.79
CA ALA A 476 -7.10 -20.60 -30.91
C ALA A 476 -6.00 -19.68 -31.46
N VAL A 477 -4.75 -19.83 -31.00
CA VAL A 477 -3.58 -19.16 -31.59
C VAL A 477 -3.42 -19.57 -33.05
N GLN A 478 -3.53 -20.86 -33.36
CA GLN A 478 -3.41 -21.35 -34.73
C GLN A 478 -4.47 -20.75 -35.66
N ALA A 479 -5.71 -20.55 -35.19
CA ALA A 479 -6.75 -19.87 -35.95
C ALA A 479 -6.38 -18.40 -36.27
N ILE A 480 -5.65 -17.70 -35.39
CA ILE A 480 -5.13 -16.35 -35.67
C ILE A 480 -4.07 -16.42 -36.78
N HIS A 481 -3.15 -17.37 -36.73
CA HIS A 481 -2.16 -17.60 -37.80
C HIS A 481 -2.82 -17.93 -39.14
N ASP A 482 -3.86 -18.77 -39.13
CA ASP A 482 -4.57 -19.17 -40.35
C ASP A 482 -5.23 -17.97 -41.05
N VAL A 483 -5.64 -16.94 -40.31
CA VAL A 483 -6.15 -15.68 -40.88
C VAL A 483 -5.01 -14.75 -41.29
N PHE A 484 -4.15 -14.35 -40.35
CA PHE A 484 -3.24 -13.21 -40.55
C PHE A 484 -1.93 -13.58 -41.26
N GLU A 485 -1.50 -14.83 -41.20
CA GLU A 485 -0.28 -15.32 -41.86
C GLU A 485 -0.62 -16.10 -43.14
N ARG A 486 -1.39 -17.18 -43.02
CA ARG A 486 -1.62 -18.15 -44.11
C ARG A 486 -2.76 -17.77 -45.06
N GLY A 487 -3.73 -16.99 -44.60
CA GLY A 487 -4.94 -16.67 -45.38
C GLY A 487 -5.84 -17.88 -45.65
N ALA A 488 -5.73 -18.93 -44.82
CA ALA A 488 -6.52 -20.16 -44.89
C ALA A 488 -7.92 -20.01 -44.27
N LEU A 489 -8.16 -18.95 -43.48
CA LEU A 489 -9.45 -18.64 -42.87
C LEU A 489 -9.81 -17.17 -43.12
N ALA A 490 -11.09 -16.89 -43.44
CA ALA A 490 -11.54 -15.51 -43.65
C ALA A 490 -11.57 -14.72 -42.32
N PRO A 491 -11.21 -13.42 -42.31
CA PRO A 491 -11.26 -12.60 -41.09
C PRO A 491 -12.63 -12.56 -40.42
N ALA A 492 -13.72 -12.69 -41.18
CA ALA A 492 -15.07 -12.70 -40.64
C ALA A 492 -15.36 -13.91 -39.75
N GLU A 493 -14.73 -15.06 -40.00
CA GLU A 493 -14.97 -16.33 -39.33
C GLU A 493 -14.20 -16.49 -38.01
N LEU A 494 -13.12 -15.71 -37.84
CA LEU A 494 -12.22 -15.82 -36.69
C LEU A 494 -12.92 -15.72 -35.32
N PRO A 495 -13.85 -14.78 -35.05
CA PRO A 495 -14.45 -14.67 -33.72
C PRO A 495 -15.25 -15.92 -33.33
N SER A 496 -16.07 -16.43 -34.26
CA SER A 496 -16.86 -17.65 -34.03
C SER A 496 -15.95 -18.86 -33.89
N ARG A 497 -14.86 -18.93 -34.65
CA ARG A 497 -13.86 -19.98 -34.53
C ARG A 497 -13.17 -19.97 -33.17
N LEU A 498 -12.81 -18.80 -32.64
CA LEU A 498 -12.22 -18.66 -31.31
C LEU A 498 -13.21 -19.07 -30.21
N GLU A 499 -14.47 -18.63 -30.27
CA GLU A 499 -15.50 -19.03 -29.29
C GLU A 499 -15.78 -20.53 -29.30
N GLN A 500 -15.86 -21.14 -30.48
CA GLN A 500 -16.03 -22.59 -30.62
C GLN A 500 -14.82 -23.36 -30.08
N THR A 501 -13.62 -22.86 -30.36
CA THR A 501 -12.38 -23.53 -29.93
C THR A 501 -12.19 -23.45 -28.42
N LEU A 502 -12.51 -22.29 -27.83
CA LEU A 502 -12.37 -22.03 -26.40
C LEU A 502 -13.58 -22.47 -25.57
N ALA A 503 -14.68 -22.89 -26.22
CA ALA A 503 -15.95 -23.26 -25.61
C ALA A 503 -16.53 -22.21 -24.63
N LEU A 504 -16.13 -20.95 -24.78
CA LEU A 504 -16.50 -19.83 -23.93
C LEU A 504 -16.81 -18.59 -24.78
N GLY A 505 -17.76 -17.79 -24.32
CA GLY A 505 -18.05 -16.50 -24.93
C GLY A 505 -16.87 -15.54 -24.78
N ARG A 506 -16.70 -14.63 -25.74
CA ARG A 506 -15.60 -13.63 -25.79
C ARG A 506 -15.35 -12.82 -24.51
N ASN A 507 -16.36 -12.63 -23.67
CA ASN A 507 -16.24 -11.88 -22.41
C ASN A 507 -15.87 -12.77 -21.21
N SER A 508 -15.76 -14.08 -21.41
CA SER A 508 -15.49 -15.08 -20.38
C SER A 508 -14.17 -15.81 -20.62
N TRP A 509 -13.34 -15.31 -21.54
CA TRP A 509 -12.02 -15.89 -21.79
C TRP A 509 -11.06 -15.57 -20.63
N PRO A 510 -10.37 -16.58 -20.07
CA PRO A 510 -9.37 -16.40 -19.02
C PRO A 510 -8.24 -15.45 -19.40
N LEU A 511 -7.65 -14.79 -18.40
CA LEU A 511 -6.64 -13.74 -18.59
C LEU A 511 -5.38 -14.25 -19.32
N ASP A 512 -4.90 -15.42 -18.94
CA ASP A 512 -3.74 -16.09 -19.57
C ASP A 512 -4.00 -16.39 -21.06
N VAL A 513 -5.20 -16.87 -21.38
CA VAL A 513 -5.61 -17.17 -22.75
C VAL A 513 -5.66 -15.89 -23.58
N ILE A 514 -6.31 -14.84 -23.09
CA ILE A 514 -6.39 -13.59 -23.86
C ILE A 514 -5.01 -12.94 -24.04
N ARG A 515 -4.08 -13.06 -23.09
CA ARG A 515 -2.70 -12.55 -23.26
C ARG A 515 -1.89 -13.38 -24.25
N ARG A 516 -2.07 -14.69 -24.27
CA ARG A 516 -1.49 -15.56 -25.31
C ARG A 516 -2.01 -15.22 -26.71
N LEU A 517 -3.31 -14.95 -26.85
CA LEU A 517 -3.88 -14.49 -28.13
C LEU A 517 -3.37 -13.09 -28.49
N ALA A 518 -3.22 -12.19 -27.51
CA ALA A 518 -2.66 -10.86 -27.74
C ALA A 518 -1.24 -10.92 -28.32
N ASP A 519 -0.39 -11.82 -27.83
CA ASP A 519 0.96 -12.03 -28.36
C ASP A 519 0.91 -12.44 -29.83
N ALA A 520 0.04 -13.41 -30.19
CA ALA A 520 -0.15 -13.84 -31.58
C ALA A 520 -0.66 -12.69 -32.47
N PHE A 521 -1.61 -11.88 -32.01
CA PHE A 521 -2.05 -10.69 -32.74
C PHE A 521 -0.90 -9.71 -32.95
N LEU A 522 -0.11 -9.42 -31.93
CA LEU A 522 1.01 -8.48 -32.02
C LEU A 522 2.14 -9.02 -32.91
N ASP A 523 2.39 -10.33 -32.93
CA ASP A 523 3.37 -10.99 -33.82
C ASP A 523 2.95 -10.84 -35.28
N LEU A 524 1.65 -10.92 -35.53
CA LEU A 524 1.05 -10.90 -36.87
C LEU A 524 0.47 -9.52 -37.25
N ALA A 525 0.97 -8.44 -36.63
CA ALA A 525 0.45 -7.09 -36.83
C ALA A 525 0.57 -6.58 -38.29
N ASP A 526 1.52 -7.08 -39.07
CA ASP A 526 1.65 -6.76 -40.49
C ASP A 526 0.56 -7.41 -41.35
N GLY A 527 -0.03 -8.52 -40.90
CA GLY A 527 -1.14 -9.21 -41.57
C GLY A 527 -2.39 -8.33 -41.74
N ARG A 528 -2.51 -7.24 -40.96
CA ARG A 528 -3.54 -6.22 -41.10
C ARG A 528 -3.56 -5.58 -42.48
N ARG A 529 -2.39 -5.45 -43.12
CA ARG A 529 -2.22 -4.76 -44.40
C ARG A 529 -2.78 -5.54 -45.59
N LYS A 530 -3.19 -6.79 -45.41
CA LYS A 530 -3.77 -7.65 -46.46
C LYS A 530 -5.11 -7.14 -46.99
N GLY A 531 -5.87 -6.39 -46.19
CA GLY A 531 -7.15 -5.81 -46.61
C GLY A 531 -7.89 -5.13 -45.46
N PRO A 532 -8.92 -4.31 -45.76
CA PRO A 532 -9.65 -3.57 -44.73
C PRO A 532 -10.33 -4.48 -43.70
N ASP A 533 -10.82 -5.65 -44.13
CA ASP A 533 -11.45 -6.63 -43.23
C ASP A 533 -10.45 -7.28 -42.27
N TYR A 534 -9.19 -7.42 -42.69
CA TYR A 534 -8.09 -7.92 -41.84
C TYR A 534 -7.74 -6.89 -40.78
N GLU A 535 -7.53 -5.63 -41.16
CA GLU A 535 -7.23 -4.56 -40.21
C GLU A 535 -8.38 -4.37 -39.20
N LEU A 536 -9.63 -4.38 -39.67
CA LEU A 536 -10.82 -4.29 -38.82
C LEU A 536 -10.87 -5.44 -37.80
N ARG A 537 -10.68 -6.69 -38.26
CA ARG A 537 -10.73 -7.87 -37.39
C ARG A 537 -9.61 -7.86 -36.36
N TRP A 538 -8.41 -7.47 -36.78
CA TRP A 538 -7.27 -7.36 -35.89
C TRP A 538 -7.53 -6.33 -34.79
N LEU A 539 -7.94 -5.11 -35.13
CA LEU A 539 -8.20 -4.04 -34.16
C LEU A 539 -9.28 -4.46 -33.15
N ASN A 540 -10.32 -5.15 -33.62
CA ASN A 540 -11.41 -5.61 -32.78
C ASN A 540 -10.97 -6.66 -31.74
N LEU A 541 -10.25 -7.71 -32.17
CA LEU A 541 -9.89 -8.83 -31.29
C LEU A 541 -8.60 -8.58 -30.50
N ALA A 542 -7.60 -7.92 -31.10
CA ALA A 542 -6.38 -7.56 -30.40
C ALA A 542 -6.68 -6.59 -29.24
N SER A 543 -7.57 -5.61 -29.44
CA SER A 543 -7.98 -4.71 -28.33
C SER A 543 -8.74 -5.43 -27.22
N LEU A 544 -9.54 -6.45 -27.55
CA LEU A 544 -10.21 -7.31 -26.57
C LEU A 544 -9.19 -8.06 -25.72
N CYS A 545 -8.13 -8.54 -26.37
CA CYS A 545 -7.09 -9.35 -25.75
C CYS A 545 -6.05 -8.53 -24.97
N LEU A 546 -5.87 -7.24 -25.31
CA LEU A 546 -4.90 -6.34 -24.67
C LEU A 546 -5.49 -5.47 -23.57
N ARG A 547 -6.82 -5.30 -23.48
CA ARG A 547 -7.44 -4.46 -22.43
C ARG A 547 -7.09 -4.93 -21.01
N PRO A 548 -6.96 -4.03 -20.01
CA PRO A 548 -6.93 -2.56 -20.13
C PRO A 548 -5.57 -1.98 -20.57
N GLY A 549 -4.62 -2.84 -20.94
CA GLY A 549 -3.24 -2.50 -21.27
C GLY A 549 -2.26 -2.68 -20.11
N PHE A 550 -2.74 -3.16 -18.96
CA PHE A 550 -1.96 -3.47 -17.76
C PHE A 550 -2.66 -4.57 -16.97
N GLY A 551 -2.00 -5.08 -15.93
CA GLY A 551 -2.59 -6.06 -15.00
C GLY A 551 -2.16 -7.51 -15.23
N HIS A 552 -1.32 -7.79 -16.24
CA HIS A 552 -0.68 -9.09 -16.43
C HIS A 552 0.83 -8.91 -16.71
N PRO A 553 1.71 -9.82 -16.24
CA PRO A 553 3.13 -9.77 -16.56
C PRO A 553 3.41 -9.64 -18.06
N GLY A 554 4.31 -8.72 -18.40
CA GLY A 554 4.70 -8.41 -19.78
C GLY A 554 3.75 -7.49 -20.55
N ASP A 555 2.70 -6.95 -19.92
CA ASP A 555 1.79 -6.01 -20.57
C ASP A 555 2.50 -4.72 -21.04
N ASP A 556 3.47 -4.21 -20.29
CA ASP A 556 4.29 -3.06 -20.72
C ASP A 556 4.99 -3.32 -22.05
N TYR A 557 5.52 -4.54 -22.24
CA TYR A 557 6.15 -4.94 -23.49
C TYR A 557 5.12 -5.08 -24.63
N ARG A 558 3.94 -5.65 -24.36
CA ARG A 558 2.84 -5.76 -25.33
C ARG A 558 2.35 -4.39 -25.78
N ILE A 559 2.27 -3.43 -24.87
CA ILE A 559 1.90 -2.05 -25.19
C ILE A 559 2.96 -1.38 -26.05
N GLU A 560 4.25 -1.54 -25.75
CA GLU A 560 5.32 -1.01 -26.61
C GLU A 560 5.29 -1.63 -28.02
N ARG A 561 4.93 -2.91 -28.14
CA ARG A 561 4.68 -3.52 -29.45
C ARG A 561 3.47 -2.93 -30.16
N ALA A 562 2.36 -2.73 -29.45
CA ALA A 562 1.19 -2.04 -30.01
C ALA A 562 1.54 -0.60 -30.44
N ARG A 563 2.45 0.10 -29.72
CA ARG A 563 2.91 1.44 -30.10
C ARG A 563 3.66 1.48 -31.43
N ARG A 564 4.30 0.38 -31.85
CA ARG A 564 4.85 0.27 -33.22
C ARG A 564 3.75 0.32 -34.27
N VAL A 565 2.60 -0.30 -34.00
CA VAL A 565 1.40 -0.24 -34.86
C VAL A 565 0.88 1.19 -34.93
N TRP A 566 0.83 1.91 -33.80
CA TRP A 566 0.47 3.34 -33.79
C TRP A 566 1.36 4.18 -34.72
N ALA A 567 2.68 4.00 -34.64
CA ALA A 567 3.65 4.74 -35.44
C ALA A 567 3.48 4.49 -36.95
N GLN A 568 3.07 3.29 -37.34
CA GLN A 568 2.80 2.92 -38.73
C GLN A 568 1.48 3.43 -39.29
N TRP A 569 0.60 3.96 -38.44
CA TRP A 569 -0.76 4.39 -38.77
C TRP A 569 -1.67 3.27 -39.30
N MET A 570 -2.92 3.65 -39.59
CA MET A 570 -3.92 2.78 -40.22
C MET A 570 -3.51 2.48 -41.67
N ALA A 571 -3.67 1.22 -42.09
CA ALA A 571 -3.43 0.82 -43.47
C ALA A 571 -4.58 1.25 -44.41
N PHE A 572 -5.82 1.27 -43.91
CA PHE A 572 -7.02 1.60 -44.67
C PHE A 572 -7.82 2.76 -44.04
N PRO A 573 -7.25 3.98 -43.94
CA PRO A 573 -7.88 5.12 -43.24
C PRO A 573 -9.16 5.63 -43.93
N ASN A 574 -9.41 5.30 -45.20
CA ASN A 574 -10.61 5.71 -45.92
C ASN A 574 -11.87 4.88 -45.55
N ARG A 575 -11.72 3.85 -44.71
CA ARG A 575 -12.82 2.99 -44.25
C ARG A 575 -13.23 3.42 -42.84
N VAL A 576 -14.42 3.99 -42.70
CA VAL A 576 -14.94 4.53 -41.43
C VAL A 576 -14.99 3.48 -40.34
N GLU A 577 -15.27 2.22 -40.70
CA GLU A 577 -15.31 1.09 -39.76
C GLU A 577 -13.92 0.81 -39.16
N VAL A 578 -12.87 0.88 -39.99
CA VAL A 578 -11.47 0.70 -39.55
C VAL A 578 -11.07 1.85 -38.62
N GLU A 579 -11.38 3.08 -39.00
CA GLU A 579 -11.07 4.26 -38.18
C GLU A 579 -11.82 4.23 -36.84
N THR A 580 -13.07 3.78 -36.85
CA THR A 580 -13.88 3.63 -35.63
C THR A 580 -13.27 2.57 -34.71
N GLN A 581 -12.89 1.40 -35.24
CA GLN A 581 -12.22 0.36 -34.45
C GLN A 581 -10.82 0.78 -33.98
N TRP A 582 -10.13 1.64 -34.72
CA TRP A 582 -8.84 2.20 -34.30
C TRP A 582 -8.98 2.97 -32.99
N TRP A 583 -9.98 3.85 -32.89
CA TRP A 583 -10.21 4.61 -31.65
C TRP A 583 -10.73 3.74 -30.50
N ILE A 584 -11.53 2.71 -30.80
CA ILE A 584 -11.91 1.69 -29.80
C ILE A 584 -10.68 0.97 -29.25
N PHE A 585 -9.73 0.59 -30.12
CA PHE A 585 -8.51 -0.10 -29.72
C PHE A 585 -7.73 0.75 -28.70
N TRP A 586 -7.44 2.00 -29.04
CA TRP A 586 -6.64 2.88 -28.19
C TRP A 586 -7.35 3.32 -26.93
N GLY A 587 -8.68 3.47 -26.96
CA GLY A 587 -9.47 3.71 -25.75
C GLY A 587 -9.42 2.52 -24.77
N ARG A 588 -9.45 1.28 -25.28
CA ARG A 588 -9.41 0.06 -24.45
C ARG A 588 -8.06 -0.22 -23.80
N VAL A 589 -6.96 0.19 -24.43
CA VAL A 589 -5.60 -0.03 -23.92
C VAL A 589 -4.99 1.21 -23.27
N ALA A 590 -5.78 2.28 -23.11
CA ALA A 590 -5.32 3.58 -22.62
C ALA A 590 -4.60 3.49 -21.27
N GLY A 591 -4.99 2.56 -20.40
CA GLY A 591 -4.38 2.38 -19.09
C GLY A 591 -2.92 1.90 -19.12
N GLY A 592 -2.52 1.21 -20.19
CA GLY A 592 -1.12 0.81 -20.40
C GLY A 592 -0.24 1.93 -20.99
N LEU A 593 -0.84 3.03 -21.45
CA LEU A 593 -0.10 4.13 -22.07
C LEU A 593 0.44 5.08 -21.02
N ASN A 594 1.70 5.49 -21.18
CA ASN A 594 2.27 6.56 -20.36
C ASN A 594 1.72 7.94 -20.74
N LYS A 595 2.01 8.95 -19.91
CA LYS A 595 1.52 10.33 -20.08
C LYS A 595 1.80 10.93 -21.46
N ASN A 596 3.00 10.72 -22.00
CA ASN A 596 3.39 11.27 -23.31
C ASN A 596 2.66 10.56 -24.45
N GLN A 597 2.49 9.25 -24.34
CA GLN A 597 1.75 8.46 -25.32
C GLN A 597 0.26 8.83 -25.33
N GLN A 598 -0.36 9.07 -24.17
CA GLN A 598 -1.74 9.56 -24.13
C GLN A 598 -1.89 10.96 -24.72
N ALA A 599 -0.93 11.86 -24.48
CA ALA A 599 -0.91 13.19 -25.09
C ALA A 599 -0.81 13.11 -26.63
N ASP A 600 0.01 12.22 -27.17
CA ASP A 600 0.13 11.95 -28.61
C ASP A 600 -1.18 11.41 -29.21
N VAL A 601 -1.85 10.47 -28.53
CA VAL A 601 -3.19 10.01 -28.94
C VAL A 601 -4.20 11.17 -28.98
N TYR A 602 -4.20 12.01 -27.93
CA TYR A 602 -5.09 13.16 -27.84
C TYR A 602 -4.83 14.22 -28.92
N GLN A 603 -3.57 14.49 -29.29
CA GLN A 603 -3.24 15.46 -30.33
C GLN A 603 -3.99 15.17 -31.64
N ARG A 604 -4.10 13.89 -32.01
CA ARG A 604 -4.82 13.45 -33.21
C ARG A 604 -6.35 13.55 -33.10
N LEU A 605 -6.89 13.54 -31.89
CA LEU A 605 -8.34 13.72 -31.63
C LEU A 605 -8.71 15.21 -31.55
N SER A 606 -7.78 16.05 -31.08
CA SER A 606 -8.05 17.42 -30.65
C SER A 606 -8.67 18.32 -31.72
N SER A 607 -8.24 18.24 -32.98
CA SER A 607 -8.76 19.05 -34.08
C SER A 607 -10.22 18.77 -34.41
N THR A 608 -10.67 17.54 -34.15
CA THR A 608 -12.04 17.09 -34.43
C THR A 608 -12.95 17.31 -33.22
N LEU A 609 -12.46 17.01 -32.01
CA LEU A 609 -13.25 17.15 -30.79
C LEU A 609 -13.37 18.59 -30.31
N LEU A 610 -12.33 19.41 -30.51
CA LEU A 610 -12.24 20.82 -30.11
C LEU A 610 -11.76 21.70 -31.29
N PRO A 611 -12.54 21.83 -32.38
CA PRO A 611 -12.14 22.61 -33.54
C PRO A 611 -12.05 24.10 -33.23
N LYS A 612 -11.01 24.78 -33.73
CA LYS A 612 -10.82 26.24 -33.60
C LYS A 612 -11.59 27.06 -34.66
N GLY A 613 -12.57 26.46 -35.37
CA GLY A 613 -13.31 27.06 -36.49
C GLY A 613 -14.46 26.17 -36.99
N LYS A 614 -14.83 26.25 -38.28
CA LYS A 614 -15.80 25.30 -38.88
C LYS A 614 -15.24 23.88 -38.78
N GLY A 615 -15.83 23.05 -37.91
CA GLY A 615 -15.42 21.67 -37.68
C GLY A 615 -15.59 20.81 -38.93
N GLN A 616 -14.72 19.80 -39.08
CA GLN A 616 -14.86 18.80 -40.13
C GLN A 616 -16.12 17.97 -39.88
N ARG A 617 -16.90 17.70 -40.93
CA ARG A 617 -18.06 16.80 -40.82
C ARG A 617 -17.55 15.36 -40.74
N VAL A 618 -17.75 14.74 -39.58
CA VAL A 618 -17.33 13.36 -39.30
C VAL A 618 -18.57 12.48 -39.13
N ASN A 619 -18.45 11.20 -39.49
CA ASN A 619 -19.50 10.21 -39.23
C ASN A 619 -19.84 10.17 -37.73
N ALA A 620 -21.13 10.08 -37.39
CA ALA A 620 -21.59 10.15 -35.99
C ALA A 620 -21.09 8.98 -35.12
N SER A 621 -20.97 7.78 -35.69
CA SER A 621 -20.43 6.61 -34.98
C SER A 621 -18.93 6.75 -34.72
N LEU A 622 -18.19 7.27 -35.70
CA LEU A 622 -16.76 7.56 -35.54
C LEU A 622 -16.53 8.66 -34.49
N LEU A 623 -17.28 9.76 -34.58
CA LEU A 623 -17.19 10.85 -33.59
C LEU A 623 -17.46 10.37 -32.17
N ARG A 624 -18.42 9.44 -31.99
CA ARG A 624 -18.72 8.81 -30.70
C ARG A 624 -17.50 8.08 -30.13
N GLU A 625 -16.85 7.23 -30.92
CA GLU A 625 -15.68 6.47 -30.45
C GLU A 625 -14.45 7.35 -30.24
N MET A 626 -14.30 8.43 -31.00
CA MET A 626 -13.28 9.45 -30.74
C MET A 626 -13.47 10.10 -29.36
N TRP A 627 -14.71 10.46 -28.99
CA TRP A 627 -15.02 10.96 -27.64
C TRP A 627 -14.75 9.92 -26.55
N ARG A 628 -15.13 8.66 -26.77
CA ARG A 628 -14.90 7.57 -25.81
C ARG A 628 -13.41 7.28 -25.60
N CYS A 629 -12.62 7.32 -26.67
CA CYS A 629 -11.17 7.23 -26.60
C CYS A 629 -10.60 8.38 -25.78
N ALA A 630 -10.93 9.63 -26.11
CA ALA A 630 -10.44 10.80 -25.36
C ALA A 630 -10.82 10.76 -23.88
N ALA A 631 -12.04 10.33 -23.56
CA ALA A 631 -12.51 10.19 -22.19
C ALA A 631 -11.79 9.08 -21.40
N SER A 632 -11.21 8.10 -22.11
CA SER A 632 -10.46 7.01 -21.51
C SER A 632 -9.00 7.37 -21.19
N LEU A 633 -8.51 8.56 -21.60
CA LEU A 633 -7.14 9.03 -21.39
C LEU A 633 -7.01 9.81 -20.07
N GLU A 634 -6.83 9.09 -18.96
CA GLU A 634 -6.86 9.68 -17.61
C GLU A 634 -5.63 10.53 -17.32
N LEU A 635 -4.48 10.24 -17.93
CA LEU A 635 -3.19 10.94 -17.73
C LEU A 635 -3.09 12.29 -18.46
N LEU A 636 -4.14 12.71 -19.17
CA LEU A 636 -4.19 14.03 -19.79
C LEU A 636 -4.17 15.15 -18.73
N PRO A 637 -3.59 16.32 -19.04
CA PRO A 637 -3.63 17.47 -18.15
C PRO A 637 -5.06 17.85 -17.76
N ALA A 638 -5.25 18.26 -16.49
CA ALA A 638 -6.57 18.63 -15.97
C ALA A 638 -7.28 19.70 -16.82
N GLY A 639 -6.54 20.69 -17.35
CA GLY A 639 -7.08 21.70 -18.26
C GLY A 639 -7.66 21.09 -19.53
N THR A 640 -6.94 20.18 -20.17
CA THR A 640 -7.39 19.46 -21.38
C THR A 640 -8.67 18.67 -21.14
N ARG A 641 -8.73 17.90 -20.04
CA ARG A 641 -9.93 17.14 -19.69
C ARG A 641 -11.11 18.06 -19.33
N THR A 642 -10.82 19.23 -18.74
CA THR A 642 -11.83 20.26 -18.47
C THR A 642 -12.41 20.81 -19.78
N ASP A 643 -11.58 21.09 -20.78
CA ASP A 643 -12.05 21.57 -22.09
C ASP A 643 -12.92 20.53 -22.81
N LEU A 644 -12.50 19.26 -22.78
CA LEU A 644 -13.27 18.13 -23.30
C LEU A 644 -14.65 18.02 -22.62
N GLY A 645 -14.69 18.06 -21.29
CA GLY A 645 -15.96 17.99 -20.57
C GLY A 645 -16.85 19.21 -20.80
N ASN A 646 -16.28 20.42 -20.88
CA ASN A 646 -17.04 21.63 -21.24
C ASN A 646 -17.65 21.54 -22.65
N ALA A 647 -16.96 20.91 -23.60
CA ALA A 647 -17.50 20.66 -24.93
C ALA A 647 -18.63 19.61 -24.90
N LEU A 648 -18.49 18.51 -24.15
CA LEU A 648 -19.56 17.52 -23.96
C LEU A 648 -20.81 18.12 -23.31
N VAL A 649 -20.65 18.93 -22.26
CA VAL A 649 -21.76 19.65 -21.61
C VAL A 649 -22.50 20.54 -22.61
N ARG A 650 -21.79 21.27 -23.48
CA ARG A 650 -22.42 22.09 -24.53
C ARG A 650 -23.24 21.24 -25.50
N ARG A 651 -22.72 20.09 -25.93
CA ARG A 651 -23.43 19.16 -26.82
C ARG A 651 -24.70 18.60 -26.18
N LEU A 652 -24.59 18.16 -24.93
CA LEU A 652 -25.73 17.64 -24.16
C LEU A 652 -26.84 18.67 -23.97
N ARG A 653 -26.48 19.93 -23.67
CA ARG A 653 -27.46 21.02 -23.53
C ARG A 653 -28.16 21.42 -24.83
N ASN A 654 -27.53 21.17 -25.97
CA ASN A 654 -28.07 21.49 -27.28
C ASN A 654 -28.87 20.32 -27.90
N ASN A 655 -29.10 19.23 -27.15
CA ASN A 655 -29.69 17.97 -27.65
C ASN A 655 -28.89 17.34 -28.81
N ASP A 656 -27.58 17.64 -28.90
CA ASP A 656 -26.65 17.09 -29.89
C ASP A 656 -25.85 15.87 -29.34
N GLY A 657 -26.28 15.33 -28.20
CA GLY A 657 -25.64 14.20 -27.51
C GLY A 657 -26.66 13.32 -26.77
N GLY A 658 -26.22 12.17 -26.28
CA GLY A 658 -27.07 11.23 -25.53
C GLY A 658 -26.28 10.42 -24.50
N ALA A 659 -26.65 9.15 -24.30
CA ALA A 659 -26.04 8.28 -23.29
C ALA A 659 -24.51 8.14 -23.43
N SER A 660 -23.96 8.19 -24.64
CA SER A 660 -22.52 8.07 -24.84
C SER A 660 -21.75 9.31 -24.38
N GLU A 661 -22.28 10.51 -24.62
CA GLU A 661 -21.69 11.77 -24.18
C GLU A 661 -21.79 11.92 -22.65
N LEU A 662 -22.91 11.47 -22.06
CA LEU A 662 -23.06 11.37 -20.60
C LEU A 662 -22.03 10.42 -19.99
N TRP A 663 -21.81 9.25 -20.60
CA TRP A 663 -20.77 8.30 -20.19
C TRP A 663 -19.37 8.92 -20.28
N CYS A 664 -19.04 9.61 -21.38
CA CYS A 664 -17.75 10.28 -21.54
C CYS A 664 -17.54 11.39 -20.50
N LEU A 665 -18.59 12.16 -20.20
CA LEU A 665 -18.55 13.23 -19.22
C LEU A 665 -18.34 12.68 -17.81
N ALA A 666 -19.07 11.63 -17.45
CA ALA A 666 -18.91 10.89 -16.19
C ALA A 666 -17.48 10.36 -16.04
N ARG A 667 -16.90 9.84 -17.14
CA ARG A 667 -15.54 9.30 -17.13
C ARG A 667 -14.47 10.38 -16.95
N LEU A 668 -14.58 11.50 -17.67
CA LEU A 668 -13.64 12.63 -17.56
C LEU A 668 -13.68 13.30 -16.17
N GLY A 669 -14.86 13.31 -15.56
CA GLY A 669 -15.08 13.88 -14.24
C GLY A 669 -15.16 12.85 -13.12
N ALA A 670 -14.73 11.61 -13.34
CA ALA A 670 -14.78 10.56 -12.32
C ALA A 670 -14.00 10.98 -11.06
N ARG A 671 -14.60 10.75 -9.88
CA ARG A 671 -13.98 11.04 -8.58
C ARG A 671 -12.96 9.97 -8.18
N ARG A 672 -13.15 8.74 -8.68
CA ARG A 672 -12.20 7.63 -8.62
C ARG A 672 -11.75 7.30 -10.05
N LEU A 673 -10.48 7.54 -10.35
CA LEU A 673 -9.87 7.18 -11.63
C LEU A 673 -9.60 5.67 -11.68
N PHE A 674 -9.60 5.09 -12.87
CA PHE A 674 -9.43 3.64 -13.06
C PHE A 674 -7.96 3.22 -13.03
N TYR A 675 -7.07 4.04 -13.56
CA TYR A 675 -5.62 3.81 -13.54
C TYR A 675 -4.82 5.10 -13.32
N GLY A 676 -5.43 6.27 -13.49
CA GLY A 676 -4.78 7.55 -13.21
C GLY A 676 -4.58 7.79 -11.71
N PRO A 677 -3.49 8.48 -11.30
CA PRO A 677 -3.27 8.82 -9.90
C PRO A 677 -4.32 9.81 -9.37
N ALA A 678 -4.65 9.73 -8.08
CA ALA A 678 -5.71 10.54 -7.46
C ALA A 678 -5.53 12.06 -7.62
N ASN A 679 -4.27 12.55 -7.72
CA ASN A 679 -3.96 13.95 -7.96
C ASN A 679 -4.37 14.46 -9.36
N GLN A 680 -4.73 13.58 -10.28
CA GLN A 680 -5.28 13.96 -11.56
C GLN A 680 -6.79 14.16 -11.51
N VAL A 681 -7.52 13.79 -10.45
CA VAL A 681 -8.97 14.03 -10.36
C VAL A 681 -9.29 15.52 -10.56
N LEU A 682 -10.32 15.83 -11.38
CA LEU A 682 -10.67 17.24 -11.65
C LEU A 682 -11.16 17.93 -10.37
N PRO A 683 -10.94 19.25 -10.20
CA PRO A 683 -11.42 19.98 -9.03
C PRO A 683 -12.94 19.81 -8.81
N PRO A 684 -13.42 19.70 -7.55
CA PRO A 684 -14.84 19.53 -7.24
C PRO A 684 -15.74 20.60 -7.87
N ALA A 685 -15.27 21.85 -7.92
CA ALA A 685 -16.00 22.95 -8.56
C ALA A 685 -16.27 22.72 -10.05
N THR A 686 -15.37 22.01 -10.76
CA THR A 686 -15.58 21.67 -12.17
C THR A 686 -16.66 20.60 -12.32
N ALA A 687 -16.62 19.57 -11.48
CA ALA A 687 -17.63 18.52 -11.47
C ALA A 687 -19.02 19.06 -11.11
N LEU A 688 -19.10 19.92 -10.09
CA LEU A 688 -20.35 20.58 -9.69
C LEU A 688 -20.94 21.39 -10.84
N ARG A 689 -20.13 22.22 -11.52
CA ARG A 689 -20.58 22.99 -12.68
C ARG A 689 -21.13 22.10 -13.80
N TRP A 690 -20.56 20.93 -14.01
CA TRP A 690 -21.05 19.97 -15.01
C TRP A 690 -22.36 19.30 -14.57
N ILE A 691 -22.45 18.89 -13.31
CA ILE A 691 -23.67 18.33 -12.71
C ILE A 691 -24.84 19.31 -12.87
N GLU A 692 -24.65 20.57 -12.46
CA GLU A 692 -25.68 21.61 -12.58
C GLU A 692 -26.10 21.85 -14.03
N ALA A 693 -25.14 21.80 -14.97
CA ALA A 693 -25.40 22.02 -16.38
C ALA A 693 -26.15 20.88 -17.06
N ILE A 694 -26.03 19.64 -16.57
CA ILE A 694 -26.71 18.45 -17.13
C ILE A 694 -27.91 17.99 -16.30
N ALA A 695 -28.22 18.65 -15.18
CA ALA A 695 -29.29 18.23 -14.25
C ALA A 695 -30.68 18.06 -14.91
N LYS A 696 -30.94 18.75 -16.02
CA LYS A 696 -32.21 18.66 -16.78
C LYS A 696 -32.11 17.82 -18.05
N VAL A 697 -30.95 17.23 -18.33
CA VAL A 697 -30.74 16.38 -19.50
C VAL A 697 -31.30 14.99 -19.21
N GLU A 698 -32.10 14.47 -20.13
CA GLU A 698 -32.69 13.12 -20.00
C GLU A 698 -31.58 12.05 -19.90
N GLY A 699 -31.72 11.13 -18.94
CA GLY A 699 -30.74 10.06 -18.70
C GLY A 699 -29.46 10.46 -17.96
N ALA A 700 -29.34 11.71 -17.46
CA ALA A 700 -28.12 12.19 -16.82
C ALA A 700 -27.86 11.66 -15.40
N ALA A 701 -28.81 10.96 -14.78
CA ALA A 701 -28.75 10.54 -13.38
C ALA A 701 -27.48 9.72 -13.06
N GLU A 702 -27.12 8.74 -13.90
CA GLU A 702 -25.89 7.94 -13.70
C GLU A 702 -24.62 8.80 -13.79
N ALA A 703 -24.57 9.72 -14.75
CA ALA A 703 -23.43 10.63 -14.89
C ALA A 703 -23.33 11.56 -13.67
N ILE A 704 -24.44 12.06 -13.15
CA ILE A 704 -24.50 12.91 -11.95
C ILE A 704 -23.99 12.13 -10.73
N ALA A 705 -24.43 10.87 -10.55
CA ALA A 705 -23.96 10.02 -9.47
C ALA A 705 -22.44 9.82 -9.50
N ARG A 706 -21.88 9.49 -10.68
CA ARG A 706 -20.44 9.27 -10.85
C ARG A 706 -19.59 10.55 -10.74
N LEU A 707 -20.11 11.69 -11.20
CA LEU A 707 -19.46 12.99 -11.07
C LEU A 707 -19.41 13.49 -9.61
N GLY A 708 -20.41 13.11 -8.80
CA GLY A 708 -20.53 13.49 -7.40
C GLY A 708 -20.05 12.44 -6.40
N GLN A 709 -19.63 11.26 -6.86
CA GLN A 709 -19.31 10.10 -6.04
C GLN A 709 -18.39 10.42 -4.85
N ALA A 710 -18.80 10.02 -3.66
CA ALA A 710 -18.01 10.15 -2.45
C ALA A 710 -16.77 9.23 -2.47
N THR A 711 -15.62 9.82 -2.19
CA THR A 711 -14.33 9.13 -2.16
C THR A 711 -13.77 9.00 -0.74
N GLY A 712 -14.37 9.68 0.23
CA GLY A 712 -13.86 9.76 1.60
C GLY A 712 -12.70 10.77 1.73
N ASP A 713 -12.51 11.62 0.72
CA ASP A 713 -11.45 12.62 0.64
C ASP A 713 -12.05 13.99 0.30
N MET A 714 -12.01 14.91 1.27
CA MET A 714 -12.61 16.22 1.18
C MET A 714 -12.02 17.11 0.07
N VAL A 715 -10.82 16.82 -0.43
CA VAL A 715 -10.20 17.58 -1.52
C VAL A 715 -10.80 17.21 -2.88
N ARG A 716 -11.31 15.97 -3.01
CA ARG A 716 -11.88 15.43 -4.26
C ARG A 716 -13.40 15.40 -4.26
N ASP A 717 -14.00 15.31 -3.08
CA ASP A 717 -15.43 15.25 -2.89
C ASP A 717 -16.10 16.62 -3.07
N LEU A 718 -17.37 16.60 -3.46
CA LEU A 718 -18.18 17.81 -3.54
C LEU A 718 -18.38 18.43 -2.14
N PRO A 719 -18.53 19.76 -2.02
CA PRO A 719 -18.90 20.39 -0.76
C PRO A 719 -20.19 19.80 -0.17
N ALA A 720 -20.31 19.72 1.15
CA ALA A 720 -21.44 19.06 1.83
C ALA A 720 -22.83 19.58 1.38
N ALA A 721 -22.97 20.90 1.17
CA ALA A 721 -24.21 21.50 0.67
C ALA A 721 -24.54 21.02 -0.77
N SER A 722 -23.52 20.86 -1.61
CA SER A 722 -23.67 20.34 -2.97
C SER A 722 -23.95 18.85 -2.98
N GLN A 723 -23.36 18.07 -2.08
CA GLN A 723 -23.65 16.64 -1.93
C GLN A 723 -25.13 16.40 -1.58
N GLU A 724 -25.69 17.21 -0.68
CA GLU A 724 -27.11 17.10 -0.32
C GLU A 724 -28.03 17.45 -1.50
N SER A 725 -27.65 18.42 -2.32
CA SER A 725 -28.37 18.74 -3.57
C SER A 725 -28.37 17.56 -4.55
N VAL A 726 -27.21 16.92 -4.75
CA VAL A 726 -27.08 15.75 -5.63
C VAL A 726 -27.84 14.54 -5.07
N ARG A 727 -27.77 14.32 -3.76
CA ARG A 727 -28.54 13.25 -3.07
C ARG A 727 -30.04 13.39 -3.35
N ARG A 728 -30.59 14.60 -3.29
CA ARG A 728 -32.00 14.86 -3.63
C ARG A 728 -32.32 14.59 -5.10
N MET A 729 -31.40 14.87 -6.01
CA MET A 729 -31.57 14.55 -7.44
C MET A 729 -31.64 13.03 -7.68
N LEU A 730 -30.93 12.23 -6.88
CA LEU A 730 -30.83 10.77 -7.02
C LEU A 730 -31.76 10.00 -6.07
N ALA A 731 -32.53 10.68 -5.22
CA ALA A 731 -33.32 10.06 -4.15
C ALA A 731 -34.35 9.00 -4.61
N GLN A 732 -34.73 9.02 -5.89
CA GLN A 732 -35.68 8.06 -6.47
C GLN A 732 -35.01 6.76 -6.95
N ASP A 733 -33.68 6.69 -6.98
CA ASP A 733 -32.91 5.57 -7.50
C ASP A 733 -31.85 5.12 -6.47
N ALA A 734 -32.16 4.06 -5.74
CA ALA A 734 -31.32 3.54 -4.65
C ALA A 734 -29.95 3.04 -5.14
N ASP A 735 -29.89 2.50 -6.37
CA ASP A 735 -28.65 1.98 -6.94
C ASP A 735 -27.72 3.14 -7.30
N LEU A 736 -28.25 4.20 -7.90
CA LEU A 736 -27.47 5.41 -8.18
C LEU A 736 -27.08 6.18 -6.92
N LEU A 737 -27.91 6.12 -5.87
CA LEU A 737 -27.55 6.66 -4.57
C LEU A 737 -26.35 5.91 -3.98
N ALA A 738 -26.31 4.59 -4.09
CA ALA A 738 -25.18 3.77 -3.63
C ALA A 738 -23.89 4.06 -4.42
N VAL A 739 -24.01 4.26 -5.74
CA VAL A 739 -22.89 4.73 -6.59
C VAL A 739 -22.38 6.09 -6.12
N PHE A 740 -23.29 7.03 -5.83
CA PHE A 740 -22.96 8.38 -5.36
C PHE A 740 -22.36 8.38 -3.94
N GLU A 741 -22.85 7.54 -3.03
CA GLU A 741 -22.33 7.43 -1.66
C GLU A 741 -21.03 6.62 -1.59
N GLY A 742 -20.61 6.01 -2.70
CA GLY A 742 -19.39 5.23 -2.79
C GLY A 742 -19.47 3.91 -2.02
N THR A 743 -20.69 3.44 -1.74
CA THR A 743 -21.03 2.17 -1.07
C THR A 743 -21.18 1.01 -2.06
N GLU A 744 -21.34 1.29 -3.36
CA GLU A 744 -21.13 0.31 -4.42
C GLU A 744 -19.62 0.00 -4.56
N PRO A 745 -19.24 -1.29 -4.64
CA PRO A 745 -17.89 -1.68 -5.04
C PRO A 745 -17.63 -1.04 -6.41
N GLY A 746 -16.59 -0.19 -6.51
CA GLY A 746 -16.40 0.71 -7.65
C GLY A 746 -16.35 -0.04 -8.99
N ASP A 747 -16.43 0.66 -10.12
CA ASP A 747 -16.27 0.05 -11.47
C ASP A 747 -15.01 -0.85 -11.61
N LEU A 748 -14.03 -0.68 -10.72
CA LEU A 748 -12.85 -1.53 -10.55
C LEU A 748 -13.18 -2.97 -10.09
N ASP A 749 -14.16 -3.16 -9.20
CA ASP A 749 -14.67 -4.48 -8.79
C ASP A 749 -15.57 -5.12 -9.85
N SER A 750 -16.20 -4.30 -10.71
CA SER A 750 -16.90 -4.75 -11.91
C SER A 750 -15.93 -5.32 -12.95
N MET A 751 -14.68 -4.88 -12.94
CA MET A 751 -13.61 -5.39 -13.82
C MET A 751 -12.79 -6.52 -13.19
N ALA A 752 -12.65 -6.57 -11.86
CA ALA A 752 -12.09 -7.73 -11.15
C ALA A 752 -12.93 -9.01 -11.34
N ARG A 753 -14.24 -8.86 -11.57
CA ARG A 753 -15.17 -9.96 -11.90
C ARG A 753 -14.95 -10.61 -13.28
N VAL A 754 -14.05 -10.10 -14.13
CA VAL A 754 -13.81 -10.65 -15.49
C VAL A 754 -12.62 -11.61 -15.58
N PHE A 755 -11.68 -11.60 -14.62
CA PHE A 755 -10.39 -12.31 -14.78
C PHE A 755 -10.20 -13.50 -13.83
N GLY A 756 -11.28 -14.15 -13.43
CA GLY A 756 -11.23 -15.28 -12.49
C GLY A 756 -10.37 -16.43 -13.01
N GLU A 757 -9.26 -16.70 -12.32
CA GLU A 757 -8.76 -18.02 -11.94
C GLU A 757 -7.65 -17.86 -10.87
N GLU A 758 -7.74 -18.63 -9.78
CA GLU A 758 -6.62 -18.80 -8.84
C GLU A 758 -5.68 -19.88 -9.41
N LEU A 759 -4.38 -19.57 -9.52
CA LEU A 759 -3.37 -20.55 -9.90
C LEU A 759 -3.30 -21.70 -8.87
N PRO A 760 -3.04 -22.95 -9.31
CA PRO A 760 -2.92 -24.11 -8.42
C PRO A 760 -1.71 -23.96 -7.48
N SER A 761 -1.76 -24.61 -6.31
CA SER A 761 -0.66 -24.56 -5.35
C SER A 761 0.67 -25.02 -5.97
N GLY A 762 1.74 -24.27 -5.74
CA GLY A 762 3.09 -24.65 -6.15
C GLY A 762 3.69 -25.79 -5.32
N LEU A 763 3.04 -26.15 -4.21
CA LEU A 763 3.41 -27.25 -3.33
C LEU A 763 2.23 -28.19 -3.09
N VAL A 764 2.51 -29.48 -3.26
CA VAL A 764 1.53 -30.55 -3.04
C VAL A 764 2.13 -31.63 -2.14
N LEU A 765 1.28 -32.28 -1.37
CA LEU A 765 1.63 -33.53 -0.68
C LEU A 765 1.15 -34.67 -1.56
N ALA A 766 2.04 -35.56 -1.96
CA ALA A 766 1.62 -36.77 -2.68
C ALA A 766 0.70 -37.61 -1.78
N GLN A 767 -0.41 -38.10 -2.33
CA GLN A 767 -1.23 -39.11 -1.68
C GLN A 767 -0.42 -40.41 -1.60
N GLU A 768 -0.48 -41.09 -0.46
CA GLU A 768 0.11 -42.42 -0.27
C GLU A 768 -0.45 -43.46 -1.26
#